data_AF-A0A957IWA4-F1
#
_entry.id   AF-A0A957IWA4-F1
#
_cell.length_a   1.000
_cell.length_b   1.000
_cell.length_c   1.000
_cell.angle_alpha   90.00
_cell.angle_beta   90.00
_cell.angle_gamma   90.00
#
_symmetry.space_group_name_H-M   'P 1'
#
loop_
_entity.id
_entity.type
_entity.pdbx_description
1 polymer ?
#
loop_
_entity_poly.entity_id
_entity_poly.type
_entity_poly.pdbx_seq_one_letter_code
_entity_poly.pdbx_strand_id
1 'polypeptide(L)'
;MSQSRSFQNIILRLVDYWKEWGCLVQQPYNVQVGAGTMNPATSLRVLGPEPWNVVYVEPSIRPDDGRFGDNPNRMQMHHQLQVILKPDPGNPQELYLKSLEAIGIDPRRHDIRFVEDNWESPALGAWGLGWEVWLDGQEITQFTYFQQAGGHTLDPVSVELTYGLDRIALALQGVDSVWKLDYGAGIPYGDILLQSEIEHCHYYFEVADVDALRQTYDTYEREAQRCIDAGLVAPAHDYNLKCSHLFNVLDTRGAIGVTERANYFKRMRGVARQVADLYVAQRQRLEYPLLAEEAAPQTAAAAVLQFAQSEQPHTLLLEIGSEELPVDDLDGALRQLHVLVPEMLDNLRLPYGRIEIYGTPRRLAVIVHKLEGRQTDLETVVKGPPADRAFDAEGRPTKAASGFARSKGISVDALQIVEEGDKRYVSAVVREEGQLSAAVLREALPELIGSLKFAKSMRWNHTNVAFSRPLRWIVALYGPDVIPFSYAGVHSGNVSRGLRPHGSPLVPIDDAADYAILMRKYDIVLDASKRQERIASISSKLAAEKGGTIPDDPALLDEVTNLVERPTPLRGRFEARFLALPSEVLVAVMRKHQRYFPVYDAEGQLMPYFIAVRNGDERHLDVVVDGNEHVIRARFADAEFFYKNDVQMPLADYVPQLDTLTFQAELGSMLDKTRRLERLTPIVAGMLGLDEAETAVAVRAAGLAKA
;
A
#
# COMPACT_ATOMS: atom_id res chain seq x y z
N MET A 1 -13.73 16.62 32.86
CA MET A 1 -13.16 16.76 31.51
C MET A 1 -12.43 15.50 31.02
N SER A 2 -12.15 14.48 31.84
CA SER A 2 -11.54 13.20 31.39
C SER A 2 -12.52 12.22 30.73
N GLN A 3 -13.82 12.28 31.06
CA GLN A 3 -14.80 11.31 30.55
C GLN A 3 -14.87 11.25 29.02
N SER A 4 -14.65 12.34 28.27
CA SER A 4 -14.78 12.33 26.81
C SER A 4 -13.71 11.53 26.06
N ARG A 5 -12.68 11.01 26.75
CA ARG A 5 -11.55 10.27 26.14
C ARG A 5 -11.36 8.86 26.70
N SER A 6 -12.30 8.36 27.52
CA SER A 6 -12.25 6.97 27.96
C SER A 6 -12.39 6.00 26.77
N PHE A 7 -11.89 4.79 26.92
CA PHE A 7 -11.91 3.75 25.86
C PHE A 7 -13.33 3.51 25.32
N GLN A 8 -14.31 3.36 26.21
CA GLN A 8 -15.72 3.19 25.83
C GLN A 8 -16.27 4.37 25.01
N ASN A 9 -15.85 5.61 25.31
CA ASN A 9 -16.39 6.79 24.66
C ASN A 9 -15.72 7.03 23.29
N ILE A 10 -14.45 6.62 23.13
CA ILE A 10 -13.79 6.55 21.82
C ILE A 10 -14.57 5.59 20.90
N ILE A 11 -14.89 4.38 21.40
CA ILE A 11 -15.68 3.40 20.66
C ILE A 11 -17.03 3.98 20.24
N LEU A 12 -17.80 4.49 21.20
CA LEU A 12 -19.15 5.03 20.93
C LEU A 12 -19.09 6.17 19.90
N ARG A 13 -18.10 7.05 20.01
CA ARG A 13 -17.96 8.20 19.12
C ARG A 13 -17.62 7.79 17.68
N LEU A 14 -16.74 6.81 17.50
CA LEU A 14 -16.41 6.30 16.16
C LEU A 14 -17.58 5.53 15.54
N VAL A 15 -18.27 4.69 16.33
CA VAL A 15 -19.48 3.99 15.86
C VAL A 15 -20.55 5.00 15.45
N ASP A 16 -20.79 6.03 16.26
CA ASP A 16 -21.75 7.09 15.95
C ASP A 16 -21.36 7.87 14.69
N TYR A 17 -20.07 8.22 14.52
CA TYR A 17 -19.59 8.90 13.32
C TYR A 17 -19.88 8.11 12.04
N TRP A 18 -19.54 6.82 12.02
CA TRP A 18 -19.78 5.98 10.84
C TRP A 18 -21.26 5.68 10.61
N LYS A 19 -22.05 5.54 11.68
CA LYS A 19 -23.51 5.45 11.60
C LYS A 19 -24.12 6.72 11.00
N GLU A 20 -23.68 7.90 11.42
CA GLU A 20 -24.12 9.19 10.88
C GLU A 20 -23.73 9.36 9.40
N TRP A 21 -22.60 8.79 8.98
CA TRP A 21 -22.20 8.74 7.57
C TRP A 21 -23.07 7.82 6.72
N GLY A 22 -23.61 6.73 7.30
CA GLY A 22 -24.52 5.80 6.62
C GLY A 22 -24.17 4.31 6.77
N CYS A 23 -23.24 3.95 7.66
CA CYS A 23 -22.93 2.55 7.94
C CYS A 23 -23.99 1.89 8.82
N LEU A 24 -24.30 0.62 8.54
CA LEU A 24 -25.02 -0.25 9.47
C LEU A 24 -24.12 -0.55 10.68
N VAL A 25 -24.67 -0.48 11.89
CA VAL A 25 -23.95 -0.89 13.09
C VAL A 25 -24.15 -2.39 13.31
N GLN A 26 -23.09 -3.19 13.13
CA GLN A 26 -23.08 -4.61 13.46
C GLN A 26 -22.46 -4.84 14.85
N GLN A 27 -22.57 -6.07 15.34
CA GLN A 27 -22.03 -6.49 16.62
C GLN A 27 -20.78 -7.35 16.44
N PRO A 28 -19.92 -7.44 17.48
CA PRO A 28 -18.87 -8.46 17.55
C PRO A 28 -19.40 -9.84 17.20
N TYR A 29 -18.60 -10.63 16.49
CA TYR A 29 -18.99 -11.99 16.18
C TYR A 29 -18.83 -12.90 17.40
N ASN A 30 -19.70 -13.89 17.55
CA ASN A 30 -19.71 -14.79 18.70
C ASN A 30 -18.77 -16.00 18.54
N VAL A 31 -17.88 -15.98 17.55
CA VAL A 31 -16.81 -16.96 17.34
C VAL A 31 -15.48 -16.23 17.44
N GLN A 32 -14.47 -16.85 18.05
CA GLN A 32 -13.14 -16.26 18.18
C GLN A 32 -12.52 -16.03 16.80
N VAL A 33 -12.12 -14.80 16.53
CA VAL A 33 -11.54 -14.35 15.26
C VAL A 33 -10.27 -13.55 15.51
N GLY A 34 -9.32 -13.59 14.58
CA GLY A 34 -8.05 -12.84 14.68
C GLY A 34 -8.12 -11.40 14.14
N ALA A 35 -9.21 -11.06 13.45
CA ALA A 35 -9.48 -9.73 12.90
C ALA A 35 -10.97 -9.57 12.52
N GLY A 36 -11.45 -8.33 12.46
CA GLY A 36 -12.76 -7.94 11.94
C GLY A 36 -13.02 -8.47 10.53
N THR A 37 -11.99 -8.62 9.70
CA THR A 37 -12.11 -9.19 8.36
C THR A 37 -12.75 -10.58 8.34
N MET A 38 -12.56 -11.39 9.39
CA MET A 38 -13.08 -12.75 9.49
C MET A 38 -14.57 -12.82 9.82
N ASN A 39 -15.14 -11.75 10.39
CA ASN A 39 -16.58 -11.66 10.65
C ASN A 39 -17.35 -11.79 9.33
N PRO A 40 -18.46 -12.54 9.26
CA PRO A 40 -19.26 -12.66 8.03
C PRO A 40 -19.81 -11.31 7.53
N ALA A 41 -19.94 -10.30 8.39
CA ALA A 41 -20.26 -8.93 8.00
C ALA A 41 -19.17 -8.26 7.14
N THR A 42 -17.96 -8.81 7.09
CA THR A 42 -16.91 -8.46 6.11
C THR A 42 -16.70 -9.60 5.12
N SER A 43 -16.12 -10.72 5.55
CA SER A 43 -15.65 -11.81 4.68
C SER A 43 -16.66 -12.31 3.65
N LEU A 44 -17.95 -12.39 4.00
CA LEU A 44 -19.00 -12.77 3.07
C LEU A 44 -19.56 -11.57 2.31
N ARG A 45 -19.75 -10.43 2.98
CA ARG A 45 -20.43 -9.24 2.40
C ARG A 45 -19.61 -8.47 1.38
N VAL A 46 -18.29 -8.60 1.40
CA VAL A 46 -17.44 -8.07 0.32
C VAL A 46 -17.65 -8.80 -1.01
N LEU A 47 -18.20 -10.03 -0.99
CA LEU A 47 -18.49 -10.82 -2.18
C LEU A 47 -19.76 -10.32 -2.91
N GLY A 48 -19.79 -10.55 -4.23
CA GLY A 48 -20.93 -10.22 -5.08
C GLY A 48 -21.15 -8.71 -5.31
N PRO A 49 -22.18 -8.33 -6.07
CA PRO A 49 -22.39 -6.95 -6.52
C PRO A 49 -23.08 -6.04 -5.49
N GLU A 50 -23.69 -6.63 -4.44
CA GLU A 50 -24.50 -5.87 -3.48
C GLU A 50 -23.69 -4.81 -2.73
N PRO A 51 -24.16 -3.55 -2.64
CA PRO A 51 -23.53 -2.53 -1.83
C PRO A 51 -23.64 -2.86 -0.35
N TRP A 52 -22.63 -2.46 0.42
CA TRP A 52 -22.54 -2.80 1.84
C TRP A 52 -21.65 -1.81 2.59
N ASN A 53 -22.27 -1.04 3.49
CA ASN A 53 -21.57 -0.13 4.39
C ASN A 53 -21.83 -0.54 5.83
N VAL A 54 -20.79 -0.87 6.59
CA VAL A 54 -20.93 -1.41 7.95
C VAL A 54 -19.83 -0.92 8.87
N VAL A 55 -20.15 -0.74 10.16
CA VAL A 55 -19.21 -0.47 11.26
C VAL A 55 -19.50 -1.39 12.44
N TYR A 56 -18.46 -1.91 13.09
CA TYR A 56 -18.59 -2.72 14.31
C TYR A 56 -17.28 -2.80 15.07
N VAL A 57 -17.35 -3.11 16.37
CA VAL A 57 -16.18 -3.49 17.17
C VAL A 57 -15.95 -4.99 17.00
N GLU A 58 -14.69 -5.42 16.90
CA GLU A 58 -14.30 -6.82 16.88
C GLU A 58 -13.18 -7.11 17.89
N PRO A 59 -13.50 -7.73 19.03
CA PRO A 59 -12.54 -8.42 19.90
C PRO A 59 -11.72 -9.44 19.09
N SER A 60 -10.46 -9.11 18.83
CA SER A 60 -9.58 -9.87 17.95
C SER A 60 -8.54 -10.62 18.77
N ILE A 61 -8.46 -11.93 18.57
CA ILE A 61 -7.62 -12.85 19.35
C ILE A 61 -6.48 -13.39 18.49
N ARG A 62 -5.26 -13.09 18.92
CA ARG A 62 -3.98 -13.51 18.32
C ARG A 62 -3.12 -14.16 19.40
N PRO A 63 -3.22 -15.49 19.56
CA PRO A 63 -2.51 -16.22 20.61
C PRO A 63 -1.00 -15.94 20.70
N ASP A 64 -0.33 -15.77 19.57
CA ASP A 64 1.11 -15.50 19.42
C ASP A 64 1.52 -14.08 19.89
N ASP A 65 0.57 -13.16 19.94
CA ASP A 65 0.78 -11.81 20.43
C ASP A 65 0.78 -11.71 21.96
N GLY A 66 0.44 -12.78 22.69
CA GLY A 66 0.40 -12.78 24.15
C GLY A 66 1.75 -12.46 24.81
N ARG A 67 1.73 -11.64 25.88
CA ARG A 67 2.95 -11.21 26.60
C ARG A 67 2.81 -11.20 28.13
N PHE A 68 1.91 -12.01 28.69
CA PHE A 68 1.74 -12.18 30.14
C PHE A 68 1.51 -10.86 30.90
N GLY A 69 1.04 -9.80 30.23
CA GLY A 69 0.88 -8.47 30.81
C GLY A 69 2.16 -7.62 30.91
N ASP A 70 3.32 -8.15 30.54
CA ASP A 70 4.61 -7.46 30.67
C ASP A 70 4.85 -6.40 29.58
N ASN A 71 4.21 -6.56 28.42
CA ASN A 71 4.35 -5.61 27.31
C ASN A 71 3.35 -4.45 27.42
N PRO A 72 3.78 -3.19 27.18
CA PRO A 72 2.88 -2.05 27.26
C PRO A 72 1.83 -1.98 26.15
N ASN A 73 2.07 -2.60 24.98
CA ASN A 73 1.29 -2.38 23.76
C ASN A 73 0.81 -3.67 23.07
N ARG A 74 1.30 -4.84 23.49
CA ARG A 74 1.00 -6.14 22.88
C ARG A 74 0.31 -7.08 23.87
N MET A 75 -0.72 -7.75 23.40
CA MET A 75 -1.62 -8.61 24.17
C MET A 75 -2.28 -9.61 23.23
N GLN A 76 -2.73 -10.76 23.74
CA GLN A 76 -3.35 -11.79 22.91
C GLN A 76 -4.74 -11.37 22.40
N MET A 77 -5.47 -10.54 23.15
CA MET A 77 -6.76 -10.00 22.74
C MET A 77 -6.71 -8.48 22.70
N HIS A 78 -7.10 -7.90 21.57
CA HIS A 78 -7.18 -6.45 21.36
C HIS A 78 -8.51 -6.10 20.67
N HIS A 79 -8.87 -4.82 20.66
CA HIS A 79 -10.13 -4.37 20.09
C HIS A 79 -9.90 -3.68 18.75
N GLN A 80 -10.51 -4.22 17.71
CA GLN A 80 -10.59 -3.55 16.42
C GLN A 80 -11.90 -2.78 16.33
N LEU A 81 -11.89 -1.62 15.67
CA LEU A 81 -13.10 -1.11 15.03
C LEU A 81 -12.97 -1.40 13.54
N GLN A 82 -13.94 -2.12 13.00
CA GLN A 82 -13.98 -2.52 11.62
C GLN A 82 -14.99 -1.66 10.86
N VAL A 83 -14.58 -1.13 9.72
CA VAL A 83 -15.47 -0.46 8.76
C VAL A 83 -15.28 -1.08 7.38
N ILE A 84 -16.39 -1.40 6.70
CA ILE A 84 -16.39 -1.73 5.27
C ILE A 84 -17.24 -0.71 4.54
N LEU A 85 -16.69 -0.18 3.45
CA LEU A 85 -17.38 0.71 2.51
C LEU A 85 -17.38 0.03 1.14
N LYS A 86 -18.56 -0.31 0.63
CA LYS A 86 -18.71 -1.01 -0.66
C LYS A 86 -19.89 -0.40 -1.43
N PRO A 87 -19.63 0.25 -2.58
CA PRO A 87 -18.33 0.49 -3.23
C PRO A 87 -17.46 1.56 -2.51
N ASP A 88 -16.25 1.82 -3.02
CA ASP A 88 -15.44 2.99 -2.65
C ASP A 88 -16.28 4.30 -2.75
N PRO A 89 -16.37 5.11 -1.69
CA PRO A 89 -17.11 6.38 -1.72
C PRO A 89 -16.39 7.50 -2.50
N GLY A 90 -15.13 7.30 -2.93
CA GLY A 90 -14.36 8.26 -3.72
C GLY A 90 -13.46 9.21 -2.92
N ASN A 91 -13.64 9.27 -1.59
CA ASN A 91 -12.84 10.03 -0.64
C ASN A 91 -12.62 9.32 0.73
N PRO A 92 -12.34 8.00 0.75
CA PRO A 92 -12.34 7.22 1.99
C PRO A 92 -11.23 7.64 2.96
N GLN A 93 -10.07 8.11 2.47
CA GLN A 93 -9.03 8.65 3.34
C GLN A 93 -9.44 9.95 4.04
N GLU A 94 -10.15 10.86 3.36
CA GLU A 94 -10.71 12.06 4.00
C GLU A 94 -11.79 11.72 5.03
N LEU A 95 -12.63 10.71 4.76
CA LEU A 95 -13.63 10.22 5.72
C LEU A 95 -12.97 9.60 6.96
N TYR A 96 -11.89 8.84 6.75
CA TYR A 96 -11.08 8.27 7.83
C TYR A 96 -10.43 9.37 8.68
N LEU A 97 -9.76 10.37 8.08
CA LEU A 97 -9.12 11.44 8.85
C LEU A 97 -10.13 12.24 9.68
N LYS A 98 -11.32 12.50 9.14
CA LYS A 98 -12.42 13.13 9.89
C LYS A 98 -12.95 12.28 11.04
N SER A 99 -12.87 10.94 10.95
CA SER A 99 -13.23 10.07 12.07
C SER A 99 -12.24 10.21 13.23
N LEU A 100 -10.95 10.38 12.93
CA LEU A 100 -9.91 10.67 13.93
C LEU A 100 -10.13 12.05 14.57
N GLU A 101 -10.49 13.07 13.78
CA GLU A 101 -10.86 14.39 14.30
C GLU A 101 -12.09 14.30 15.23
N ALA A 102 -13.07 13.45 14.90
CA ALA A 102 -14.29 13.28 15.70
C ALA A 102 -14.02 12.73 17.11
N ILE A 103 -12.88 12.06 17.32
CA ILE A 103 -12.40 11.59 18.64
C ILE A 103 -11.29 12.47 19.24
N GLY A 104 -10.94 13.57 18.58
CA GLY A 104 -10.03 14.59 19.11
C GLY A 104 -8.58 14.49 18.67
N ILE A 105 -8.26 13.68 17.66
CA ILE A 105 -6.94 13.67 17.01
C ILE A 105 -6.91 14.77 15.95
N ASP A 106 -6.09 15.79 16.15
CA ASP A 106 -5.92 16.90 15.22
C ASP A 106 -4.72 16.65 14.27
N PRO A 107 -4.93 16.52 12.94
CA PRO A 107 -3.87 16.33 11.96
C PRO A 107 -2.82 17.46 11.91
N ARG A 108 -3.10 18.64 12.48
CA ARG A 108 -2.09 19.71 12.63
C ARG A 108 -1.13 19.46 13.79
N ARG A 109 -1.58 18.74 14.82
CA ARG A 109 -0.80 18.44 16.03
C ARG A 109 0.01 17.17 15.90
N HIS A 110 -0.50 16.20 15.16
CA HIS A 110 0.11 14.89 14.97
C HIS A 110 0.67 14.73 13.56
N ASP A 111 1.56 13.76 13.38
CA ASP A 111 2.05 13.31 12.09
C ASP A 111 1.31 12.03 11.69
N ILE A 112 0.36 12.16 10.75
CA ILE A 112 -0.41 11.03 10.23
C ILE A 112 0.12 10.65 8.86
N ARG A 113 0.58 9.40 8.70
CA ARG A 113 1.14 8.88 7.45
C ARG A 113 0.40 7.65 6.97
N PHE A 114 0.26 7.54 5.66
CA PHE A 114 -0.19 6.33 4.98
C PHE A 114 1.05 5.68 4.37
N VAL A 115 1.59 4.68 5.06
CA VAL A 115 2.78 3.93 4.63
C VAL A 115 2.29 2.68 3.91
N GLU A 116 2.85 2.37 2.73
CA GLU A 116 2.44 1.16 2.01
C GLU A 116 2.53 -0.07 2.91
N ASP A 117 1.44 -0.81 2.95
CA ASP A 117 1.42 -2.19 3.38
C ASP A 117 0.33 -2.95 2.62
N ASN A 118 0.70 -4.06 2.01
CA ASN A 118 -0.20 -4.86 1.19
C ASN A 118 -0.71 -6.03 2.02
N TRP A 119 -2.03 -6.18 2.11
CA TRP A 119 -2.64 -7.14 2.99
C TRP A 119 -3.01 -8.43 2.26
N GLU A 120 -2.69 -9.58 2.87
CA GLU A 120 -3.12 -10.90 2.43
C GLU A 120 -3.57 -11.72 3.64
N SER A 121 -4.71 -12.40 3.52
CA SER A 121 -5.12 -13.48 4.42
C SER A 121 -5.10 -14.82 3.68
N PRO A 122 -4.03 -15.61 3.87
CA PRO A 122 -3.91 -16.93 3.27
C PRO A 122 -5.07 -17.87 3.62
N ALA A 123 -5.61 -17.78 4.84
CA ALA A 123 -6.69 -18.62 5.34
C ALA A 123 -8.05 -18.30 4.69
N LEU A 124 -8.30 -17.02 4.38
CA LEU A 124 -9.55 -16.59 3.72
C LEU A 124 -9.44 -16.56 2.19
N GLY A 125 -8.24 -16.69 1.63
CA GLY A 125 -8.00 -16.49 0.19
C GLY A 125 -8.37 -15.07 -0.24
N ALA A 126 -8.07 -14.09 0.61
CA ALA A 126 -8.37 -12.69 0.41
C ALA A 126 -7.10 -11.86 0.36
N TRP A 127 -7.05 -10.85 -0.50
CA TRP A 127 -5.95 -9.90 -0.55
C TRP A 127 -6.40 -8.55 -1.09
N GLY A 128 -5.63 -7.52 -0.73
CA GLY A 128 -5.85 -6.15 -1.16
C GLY A 128 -4.57 -5.32 -1.07
N LEU A 129 -4.63 -4.14 -1.64
CA LEU A 129 -3.56 -3.14 -1.54
C LEU A 129 -4.03 -2.03 -0.62
N GLY A 130 -3.09 -1.38 0.06
CA GLY A 130 -3.40 -0.21 0.86
C GLY A 130 -2.24 0.27 1.70
N TRP A 131 -2.54 0.60 2.96
CA TRP A 131 -1.62 1.26 3.87
C TRP A 131 -1.79 0.81 5.31
N GLU A 132 -0.66 0.77 6.02
CA GLU A 132 -0.65 1.02 7.45
C GLU A 132 -0.73 2.54 7.67
N VAL A 133 -1.62 2.96 8.58
CA VAL A 133 -1.73 4.37 8.98
C VAL A 133 -1.00 4.58 10.29
N TRP A 134 0.03 5.42 10.27
CA TRP A 134 0.84 5.75 11.43
C TRP A 134 0.43 7.10 12.01
N LEU A 135 0.31 7.19 13.32
CA LEU A 135 0.13 8.39 14.13
C LEU A 135 1.37 8.55 15.01
N ASP A 136 2.21 9.54 14.70
CA ASP A 136 3.47 9.81 15.43
C ASP A 136 4.36 8.55 15.54
N GLY A 137 4.44 7.77 14.47
CA GLY A 137 5.19 6.50 14.40
C GLY A 137 4.41 5.27 14.87
N GLN A 138 3.27 5.44 15.56
CA GLN A 138 2.45 4.32 16.00
C GLN A 138 1.46 3.94 14.91
N GLU A 139 1.54 2.72 14.41
CA GLU A 139 0.51 2.16 13.53
C GLU A 139 -0.82 2.06 14.29
N ILE A 140 -1.84 2.80 13.85
CA ILE A 140 -3.17 2.87 14.50
C ILE A 140 -4.29 2.29 13.64
N THR A 141 -4.07 2.04 12.35
CA THR A 141 -5.12 1.53 11.44
C THR A 141 -4.51 0.81 10.25
N GLN A 142 -5.14 -0.29 9.83
CA GLN A 142 -4.94 -0.87 8.51
C GLN A 142 -6.01 -0.34 7.55
N PHE A 143 -5.60 0.06 6.35
CA PHE A 143 -6.45 0.54 5.28
C PHE A 143 -6.26 -0.37 4.07
N THR A 144 -7.32 -1.03 3.58
CA THR A 144 -7.19 -2.04 2.51
C THR A 144 -8.29 -1.89 1.46
N TYR A 145 -7.92 -1.90 0.18
CA TYR A 145 -8.85 -2.09 -0.93
C TYR A 145 -8.83 -3.56 -1.37
N PHE A 146 -9.87 -4.31 -1.03
CA PHE A 146 -9.97 -5.71 -1.38
C PHE A 146 -10.03 -5.90 -2.89
N GLN A 147 -9.08 -6.64 -3.45
CA GLN A 147 -9.11 -7.04 -4.86
C GLN A 147 -9.72 -8.42 -5.03
N GLN A 148 -9.49 -9.30 -4.05
CA GLN A 148 -10.07 -10.63 -4.01
C GLN A 148 -10.48 -11.05 -2.59
N ALA A 149 -11.50 -11.90 -2.50
CA ALA A 149 -11.87 -12.59 -1.27
C ALA A 149 -12.44 -13.97 -1.60
N GLY A 150 -12.10 -15.01 -0.82
CA GLY A 150 -12.55 -16.38 -1.08
C GLY A 150 -12.16 -16.92 -2.47
N GLY A 151 -11.12 -16.38 -3.10
CA GLY A 151 -10.74 -16.67 -4.48
C GLY A 151 -11.57 -15.98 -5.56
N HIS A 152 -12.56 -15.17 -5.20
CA HIS A 152 -13.34 -14.35 -6.13
C HIS A 152 -12.67 -13.01 -6.36
N THR A 153 -12.65 -12.56 -7.62
CA THR A 153 -12.30 -11.17 -7.94
C THR A 153 -13.48 -10.28 -7.62
N LEU A 154 -13.25 -9.24 -6.81
CA LEU A 154 -14.33 -8.38 -6.35
C LEU A 154 -14.70 -7.34 -7.40
N ASP A 155 -16.01 -7.13 -7.57
CA ASP A 155 -16.60 -6.06 -8.35
C ASP A 155 -18.02 -5.78 -7.79
N PRO A 156 -18.25 -4.64 -7.11
CA PRO A 156 -17.30 -3.56 -6.85
C PRO A 156 -16.26 -3.91 -5.77
N VAL A 157 -15.13 -3.20 -5.79
CA VAL A 157 -14.10 -3.26 -4.75
C VAL A 157 -14.64 -2.67 -3.44
N SER A 158 -14.25 -3.28 -2.32
CA SER A 158 -14.58 -2.82 -0.97
C SER A 158 -13.38 -2.13 -0.33
N VAL A 159 -13.62 -1.05 0.40
CA VAL A 159 -12.64 -0.40 1.27
C VAL A 159 -12.82 -0.90 2.69
N GLU A 160 -11.75 -1.41 3.27
CA GLU A 160 -11.66 -1.82 4.67
C GLU A 160 -10.83 -0.84 5.47
N LEU A 161 -11.38 -0.39 6.60
CA LEU A 161 -10.67 0.39 7.62
C LEU A 161 -10.71 -0.39 8.92
N THR A 162 -9.56 -0.78 9.44
CA THR A 162 -9.43 -1.56 10.67
C THR A 162 -8.62 -0.76 11.69
N TYR A 163 -9.32 -0.09 12.61
CA TYR A 163 -8.71 0.73 13.65
C TYR A 163 -8.23 -0.14 14.80
N GLY A 164 -6.99 0.06 15.27
CA GLY A 164 -6.51 -0.48 16.53
C GLY A 164 -6.92 0.43 17.69
N LEU A 165 -8.09 0.15 18.30
CA LEU A 165 -8.70 1.03 19.29
C LEU A 165 -7.80 1.25 20.51
N ASP A 166 -7.10 0.21 20.96
CA ASP A 166 -6.22 0.27 22.13
C ASP A 166 -5.06 1.25 21.91
N ARG A 167 -4.46 1.23 20.72
CA ARG A 167 -3.36 2.15 20.34
C ARG A 167 -3.85 3.59 20.18
N ILE A 168 -5.01 3.78 19.56
CA ILE A 168 -5.64 5.10 19.45
C ILE A 168 -5.93 5.68 20.84
N ALA A 169 -6.44 4.85 21.76
CA ALA A 169 -6.73 5.27 23.13
C ALA A 169 -5.46 5.61 23.91
N LEU A 170 -4.36 4.86 23.72
CA LEU A 170 -3.05 5.19 24.30
C LEU A 170 -2.62 6.62 23.95
N ALA A 171 -2.65 6.95 22.65
CA ALA A 171 -2.28 8.27 22.17
C ALA A 171 -3.20 9.37 22.73
N LEU A 172 -4.52 9.14 22.76
CA LEU A 172 -5.49 10.14 23.22
C LEU A 172 -5.49 10.38 24.74
N GLN A 173 -5.19 9.34 25.52
CA GLN A 173 -5.13 9.42 26.98
C GLN A 173 -3.73 9.80 27.49
N GLY A 174 -2.69 9.69 26.65
CA GLY A 174 -1.32 10.04 27.02
C GLY A 174 -0.74 9.11 28.09
N VAL A 175 -1.08 7.81 28.02
CA VAL A 175 -0.56 6.79 28.93
C VAL A 175 0.42 5.88 28.19
N ASP A 176 1.37 5.31 28.93
CA ASP A 176 2.51 4.55 28.40
C ASP A 176 2.27 3.04 28.29
N SER A 177 1.08 2.56 28.66
CA SER A 177 0.72 1.14 28.63
C SER A 177 -0.81 0.96 28.56
N VAL A 178 -1.27 -0.01 27.77
CA VAL A 178 -2.70 -0.36 27.61
C VAL A 178 -3.36 -0.67 28.94
N TRP A 179 -2.64 -1.29 29.89
CA TRP A 179 -3.17 -1.67 31.19
C TRP A 179 -3.56 -0.46 32.06
N LYS A 180 -3.02 0.72 31.76
CA LYS A 180 -3.30 1.98 32.47
C LYS A 180 -4.40 2.83 31.81
N LEU A 181 -4.96 2.40 30.68
CA LEU A 181 -6.04 3.11 30.01
C LEU A 181 -7.25 3.22 30.94
N ASP A 182 -7.88 4.39 30.99
CA ASP A 182 -9.25 4.54 31.52
C ASP A 182 -10.20 3.87 30.54
N TYR A 183 -10.71 2.70 30.93
CA TYR A 183 -11.71 1.99 30.14
C TYR A 183 -13.00 2.82 30.09
N GLY A 184 -13.40 3.35 31.25
CA GLY A 184 -14.62 4.10 31.48
C GLY A 184 -15.04 4.04 32.94
N ALA A 185 -15.82 5.03 33.38
CA ALA A 185 -16.28 5.17 34.77
C ALA A 185 -15.15 5.17 35.83
N GLY A 186 -13.90 5.44 35.43
CA GLY A 186 -12.73 5.40 36.32
C GLY A 186 -12.16 4.01 36.54
N ILE A 187 -12.57 3.01 35.75
CA ILE A 187 -12.05 1.64 35.81
C ILE A 187 -10.87 1.52 34.83
N PRO A 188 -9.67 1.15 35.29
CA PRO A 188 -8.54 0.84 34.44
C PRO A 188 -8.80 -0.38 33.54
N TYR A 189 -8.28 -0.36 32.32
CA TYR A 189 -8.32 -1.49 31.38
C TYR A 189 -7.64 -2.74 31.97
N GLY A 190 -6.54 -2.56 32.71
CA GLY A 190 -5.85 -3.64 33.40
C GLY A 190 -6.71 -4.36 34.44
N ASP A 191 -7.58 -3.64 35.16
CA ASP A 191 -8.47 -4.22 36.17
C ASP A 191 -9.54 -5.14 35.55
N ILE A 192 -9.77 -5.02 34.23
CA ILE A 192 -10.75 -5.83 33.48
C ILE A 192 -10.06 -6.99 32.75
N LEU A 193 -8.89 -6.75 32.13
CA LEU A 193 -8.34 -7.64 31.10
C LEU A 193 -6.96 -8.22 31.39
N LEU A 194 -6.20 -7.66 32.34
CA LEU A 194 -4.81 -8.11 32.60
C LEU A 194 -4.75 -9.56 33.08
N GLN A 195 -5.64 -9.95 33.99
CA GLN A 195 -5.66 -11.34 34.48
C GLN A 195 -6.02 -12.32 33.35
N SER A 196 -6.96 -11.94 32.48
CA SER A 196 -7.33 -12.75 31.31
C SER A 196 -6.17 -12.87 30.32
N GLU A 197 -5.40 -11.81 30.09
CA GLU A 197 -4.17 -11.86 29.28
C GLU A 197 -3.21 -12.92 29.82
N ILE A 198 -2.88 -12.85 31.11
CA ILE A 198 -1.94 -13.77 31.77
C ILE A 198 -2.40 -15.23 31.63
N GLU A 199 -3.67 -15.50 31.93
CA GLU A 199 -4.24 -16.85 31.86
C GLU A 199 -4.24 -17.40 30.43
N HIS A 200 -4.58 -16.58 29.44
CA HIS A 200 -4.55 -17.01 28.05
C HIS A 200 -3.12 -17.22 27.54
N CYS A 201 -2.15 -16.42 27.97
CA CYS A 201 -0.74 -16.68 27.66
C CYS A 201 -0.29 -18.04 28.20
N HIS A 202 -0.53 -18.34 29.48
CA HIS A 202 -0.23 -19.67 30.02
C HIS A 202 -0.93 -20.78 29.23
N TYR A 203 -2.20 -20.57 28.87
CA TYR A 203 -2.91 -21.54 28.03
C TYR A 203 -2.24 -21.75 26.66
N TYR A 204 -1.98 -20.67 25.92
CA TYR A 204 -1.48 -20.71 24.55
C TYR A 204 -0.02 -21.14 24.43
N PHE A 205 0.82 -20.84 25.41
CA PHE A 205 2.25 -21.20 25.35
C PHE A 205 2.54 -22.53 26.04
N GLU A 206 1.83 -22.87 27.11
CA GLU A 206 2.25 -23.95 28.03
C GLU A 206 1.21 -25.07 28.17
N VAL A 207 -0.07 -24.74 28.34
CA VAL A 207 -1.07 -25.73 28.82
C VAL A 207 -1.85 -26.40 27.70
N ALA A 208 -2.10 -25.74 26.57
CA ALA A 208 -2.99 -26.26 25.53
C ALA A 208 -2.56 -27.66 25.05
N ASP A 209 -3.52 -28.59 25.01
CA ASP A 209 -3.33 -29.98 24.60
C ASP A 209 -3.28 -30.09 23.08
N VAL A 210 -2.07 -30.27 22.55
CA VAL A 210 -1.80 -30.29 21.10
C VAL A 210 -2.55 -31.42 20.39
N ASP A 211 -2.60 -32.62 20.98
CA ASP A 211 -3.20 -33.79 20.33
C ASP A 211 -4.72 -33.68 20.29
N ALA A 212 -5.33 -33.25 21.41
CA ALA A 212 -6.77 -33.01 21.47
C ALA A 212 -7.20 -31.88 20.53
N LEU A 213 -6.42 -30.80 20.42
CA LEU A 213 -6.74 -29.68 19.52
C LEU A 213 -6.59 -30.07 18.04
N ARG A 214 -5.60 -30.90 17.68
CA ARG A 214 -5.49 -31.49 16.33
C ARG A 214 -6.72 -32.32 15.96
N GLN A 215 -7.16 -33.22 16.86
CA GLN A 215 -8.37 -34.01 16.64
C GLN A 215 -9.63 -33.13 16.52
N THR A 216 -9.71 -32.07 17.33
CA THR A 216 -10.82 -31.12 17.29
C THR A 216 -10.84 -30.34 15.99
N TYR A 217 -9.68 -29.91 15.48
CA TYR A 217 -9.55 -29.26 14.18
C TYR A 217 -10.14 -30.15 13.07
N ASP A 218 -9.74 -31.43 13.01
CA ASP A 218 -10.23 -32.36 12.00
C ASP A 218 -11.74 -32.65 12.14
N THR A 219 -12.27 -32.53 13.35
CA THR A 219 -13.71 -32.64 13.59
C THR A 219 -14.45 -31.42 13.06
N TYR A 220 -13.96 -30.20 13.35
CA TYR A 220 -14.56 -28.96 12.86
C TYR A 220 -14.51 -28.84 11.34
N GLU A 221 -13.39 -29.18 10.70
CA GLU A 221 -13.29 -29.14 9.25
C GLU A 221 -14.32 -30.08 8.58
N ARG A 222 -14.51 -31.27 9.16
CA ARG A 222 -15.50 -32.24 8.66
C ARG A 222 -16.92 -31.73 8.80
N GLU A 223 -17.25 -31.04 9.90
CA GLU A 223 -18.55 -30.40 10.08
C GLU A 223 -18.73 -29.22 9.12
N ALA A 224 -17.68 -28.43 8.83
CA ALA A 224 -17.72 -27.40 7.81
C ALA A 224 -18.08 -28.00 6.44
N GLN A 225 -17.43 -29.11 6.06
CA GLN A 225 -17.72 -29.79 4.80
C GLN A 225 -19.16 -30.33 4.75
N ARG A 226 -19.66 -30.94 5.83
CA ARG A 226 -21.06 -31.38 5.90
C ARG A 226 -22.05 -30.23 5.73
N CYS A 227 -21.74 -29.06 6.29
CA CYS A 227 -22.56 -27.86 6.11
C CYS A 227 -22.53 -27.37 4.65
N ILE A 228 -21.36 -27.40 4.00
CA ILE A 228 -21.21 -27.06 2.57
C ILE A 228 -22.02 -28.00 1.69
N ASP A 229 -21.91 -29.31 1.93
CA ASP A 229 -22.65 -30.34 1.18
C ASP A 229 -24.18 -30.17 1.34
N ALA A 230 -24.63 -29.65 2.50
CA ALA A 230 -26.01 -29.32 2.78
C ALA A 230 -26.44 -27.92 2.29
N GLY A 231 -25.53 -27.13 1.70
CA GLY A 231 -25.82 -25.78 1.21
C GLY A 231 -25.98 -24.71 2.32
N LEU A 232 -25.42 -24.94 3.50
CA LEU A 232 -25.54 -24.08 4.68
C LEU A 232 -24.28 -23.21 4.87
N VAL A 233 -24.29 -21.99 4.32
CA VAL A 233 -23.15 -21.06 4.33
C VAL A 233 -22.70 -20.65 5.73
N ALA A 234 -23.61 -20.08 6.53
CA ALA A 234 -23.28 -19.51 7.84
C ALA A 234 -22.61 -20.53 8.79
N PRO A 235 -23.17 -21.74 9.03
CA PRO A 235 -22.51 -22.70 9.90
C PRO A 235 -21.21 -23.24 9.29
N ALA A 236 -21.09 -23.38 7.96
CA ALA A 236 -19.83 -23.75 7.33
C ALA A 236 -18.73 -22.71 7.60
N HIS A 237 -19.06 -21.42 7.50
CA HIS A 237 -18.16 -20.32 7.84
C HIS A 237 -17.74 -20.38 9.31
N ASP A 238 -18.67 -20.58 10.24
CA ASP A 238 -18.38 -20.66 11.67
C ASP A 238 -17.37 -21.77 12.00
N TYR A 239 -17.53 -22.95 11.41
CA TYR A 239 -16.57 -24.05 11.62
C TYR A 239 -15.21 -23.75 11.01
N ASN A 240 -15.15 -23.04 9.88
CA ASN A 240 -13.88 -22.59 9.31
C ASN A 240 -13.17 -21.57 10.23
N LEU A 241 -13.92 -20.65 10.84
CA LEU A 241 -13.37 -19.70 11.83
C LEU A 241 -12.81 -20.43 13.06
N LYS A 242 -13.52 -21.45 13.55
CA LYS A 242 -13.03 -22.30 14.66
C LYS A 242 -11.75 -23.05 14.29
N CYS A 243 -11.67 -23.61 13.08
CA CYS A 243 -10.44 -24.20 12.56
C CYS A 243 -9.30 -23.18 12.56
N SER A 244 -9.55 -21.94 12.11
CA SER A 244 -8.55 -20.88 12.10
C SER A 244 -8.04 -20.52 13.49
N HIS A 245 -8.93 -20.40 14.48
CA HIS A 245 -8.50 -20.12 15.85
C HIS A 245 -7.68 -21.28 16.45
N LEU A 246 -8.14 -22.53 16.26
CA LEU A 246 -7.39 -23.72 16.71
C LEU A 246 -6.01 -23.81 16.07
N PHE A 247 -5.90 -23.51 14.78
CA PHE A 247 -4.62 -23.42 14.10
C PHE A 247 -3.69 -22.40 14.77
N ASN A 248 -4.18 -21.20 15.09
CA ASN A 248 -3.34 -20.17 15.74
C ASN A 248 -2.85 -20.62 17.13
N VAL A 249 -3.69 -21.34 17.89
CA VAL A 249 -3.29 -21.93 19.19
C VAL A 249 -2.21 -22.99 18.99
N LEU A 250 -2.39 -23.90 18.02
CA LEU A 250 -1.41 -24.94 17.70
C LEU A 250 -0.06 -24.33 17.23
N ASP A 251 -0.11 -23.29 16.41
CA ASP A 251 1.07 -22.59 15.92
C ASP A 251 1.82 -21.90 17.08
N THR A 252 1.09 -21.26 17.99
CA THR A 252 1.64 -20.60 19.19
C THR A 252 2.26 -21.59 20.17
N ARG A 253 1.68 -22.80 20.30
CA ARG A 253 2.28 -23.90 21.07
C ARG A 253 3.58 -24.44 20.45
N GLY A 254 3.98 -23.95 19.28
CA GLY A 254 5.15 -24.44 18.54
C GLY A 254 4.94 -25.83 17.95
N ALA A 255 3.71 -26.31 17.82
CA ALA A 255 3.42 -27.67 17.38
C ALA A 255 3.42 -27.84 15.85
N ILE A 256 3.45 -26.75 15.09
CA ILE A 256 3.27 -26.72 13.65
C ILE A 256 4.59 -26.39 12.94
N GLY A 257 5.11 -27.34 12.16
CA GLY A 257 6.27 -27.10 11.29
C GLY A 257 5.93 -26.28 10.04
N VAL A 258 6.94 -25.74 9.35
CA VAL A 258 6.75 -24.90 8.14
C VAL A 258 5.92 -25.59 7.06
N THR A 259 6.19 -26.87 6.77
CA THR A 259 5.44 -27.66 5.78
C THR A 259 3.99 -27.90 6.21
N GLU A 260 3.79 -28.15 7.50
CA GLU A 260 2.48 -28.42 8.09
C GLU A 260 1.61 -27.14 8.08
N ARG A 261 2.21 -25.99 8.40
CA ARG A 261 1.58 -24.66 8.32
C ARG A 261 0.98 -24.40 6.94
N ALA A 262 1.74 -24.66 5.88
CA ALA A 262 1.27 -24.50 4.51
C ALA A 262 0.07 -25.43 4.20
N ASN A 263 0.06 -26.65 4.75
CA ASN A 263 -1.06 -27.57 4.60
C ASN A 263 -2.34 -27.09 5.33
N TYR A 264 -2.22 -26.60 6.56
CA TYR A 264 -3.35 -26.01 7.29
C TYR A 264 -3.94 -24.81 6.55
N PHE A 265 -3.12 -23.91 6.02
CA PHE A 265 -3.62 -22.80 5.21
C PHE A 265 -4.31 -23.26 3.93
N LYS A 266 -3.77 -24.28 3.25
CA LYS A 266 -4.42 -24.86 2.07
C LYS A 266 -5.81 -25.43 2.41
N ARG A 267 -5.92 -26.14 3.52
CA ARG A 267 -7.17 -26.72 4.03
C ARG A 267 -8.22 -25.64 4.33
N MET A 268 -7.88 -24.66 5.17
CA MET A 268 -8.79 -23.53 5.50
C MET A 268 -9.19 -22.73 4.26
N ARG A 269 -8.24 -22.45 3.36
CA ARG A 269 -8.51 -21.75 2.11
C ARG A 269 -9.47 -22.53 1.20
N GLY A 270 -9.36 -23.86 1.19
CA GLY A 270 -10.28 -24.74 0.48
C GLY A 270 -11.71 -24.59 0.97
N VAL A 271 -11.91 -24.63 2.29
CA VAL A 271 -13.21 -24.42 2.92
C VAL A 271 -13.72 -22.99 2.67
N ALA A 272 -12.90 -21.96 2.89
CA ALA A 272 -13.26 -20.57 2.66
C ALA A 272 -13.73 -20.30 1.23
N ARG A 273 -13.05 -20.87 0.23
CA ARG A 273 -13.45 -20.78 -1.17
C ARG A 273 -14.81 -21.41 -1.43
N GLN A 274 -15.06 -22.62 -0.93
CA GLN A 274 -16.35 -23.29 -1.09
C GLN A 274 -17.49 -22.52 -0.40
N VAL A 275 -17.24 -21.96 0.78
CA VAL A 275 -18.18 -21.07 1.48
C VAL A 275 -18.48 -19.82 0.64
N ALA A 276 -17.46 -19.19 0.06
CA ALA A 276 -17.64 -18.03 -0.81
C ALA A 276 -18.43 -18.35 -2.09
N ASP A 277 -18.10 -19.46 -2.77
CA ASP A 277 -18.83 -19.95 -3.94
C ASP A 277 -20.31 -20.17 -3.62
N LEU A 278 -20.59 -20.84 -2.49
CA LEU A 278 -21.94 -21.14 -2.03
C LEU A 278 -22.69 -19.86 -1.63
N TYR A 279 -22.02 -18.91 -0.98
CA TYR A 279 -22.60 -17.62 -0.61
C TYR A 279 -23.02 -16.83 -1.84
N VAL A 280 -22.13 -16.65 -2.82
CA VAL A 280 -22.44 -15.92 -4.06
C VAL A 280 -23.60 -16.58 -4.79
N ALA A 281 -23.59 -17.92 -4.93
CA ALA A 281 -24.70 -18.65 -5.53
C ALA A 281 -26.02 -18.48 -4.76
N GLN A 282 -25.96 -18.45 -3.42
CA GLN A 282 -27.12 -18.18 -2.57
C GLN A 282 -27.66 -16.76 -2.79
N ARG A 283 -26.80 -15.74 -2.83
CA ARG A 283 -27.20 -14.34 -3.08
C ARG A 283 -27.81 -14.17 -4.46
N GLN A 284 -27.24 -14.83 -5.48
CA GLN A 284 -27.79 -14.83 -6.83
C GLN A 284 -29.18 -15.48 -6.90
N ARG A 285 -29.40 -16.62 -6.21
CA ARG A 285 -30.74 -17.25 -6.13
C ARG A 285 -31.78 -16.37 -5.44
N LEU A 286 -31.34 -15.49 -4.54
CA LEU A 286 -32.18 -14.49 -3.88
C LEU A 286 -32.31 -13.20 -4.72
N GLU A 287 -31.79 -13.20 -5.95
CA GLU A 287 -31.82 -12.06 -6.87
C GLU A 287 -31.14 -10.80 -6.29
N TYR A 288 -30.11 -10.98 -5.45
CA TYR A 288 -29.32 -9.91 -4.84
C TYR A 288 -30.19 -8.82 -4.17
N PRO A 289 -30.90 -9.12 -3.07
CA PRO A 289 -31.96 -8.28 -2.52
C PRO A 289 -31.50 -6.91 -1.98
N LEU A 290 -30.19 -6.66 -1.84
CA LEU A 290 -29.62 -5.37 -1.44
C LEU A 290 -29.17 -4.52 -2.64
N LEU A 291 -29.22 -5.05 -3.86
CA LEU A 291 -29.12 -4.20 -5.05
C LEU A 291 -30.37 -3.34 -5.10
N ALA A 292 -30.20 -2.02 -5.06
CA ALA A 292 -31.27 -1.12 -5.46
C ALA A 292 -31.54 -1.31 -6.96
N GLU A 293 -32.80 -1.19 -7.39
CA GLU A 293 -33.09 -0.95 -8.81
C GLU A 293 -32.33 0.32 -9.21
N GLU A 294 -31.34 0.18 -10.10
CA GLU A 294 -30.47 1.29 -10.48
C GLU A 294 -31.29 2.47 -11.00
N ALA A 295 -31.14 3.63 -10.35
CA ALA A 295 -31.22 4.88 -11.08
C ALA A 295 -30.04 4.89 -12.05
N ALA A 296 -30.34 4.92 -13.35
CA ALA A 296 -29.34 5.01 -14.40
C ALA A 296 -28.26 6.03 -14.03
N PRO A 297 -26.97 5.73 -14.23
CA PRO A 297 -25.91 6.66 -13.92
C PRO A 297 -26.23 7.99 -14.61
N GLN A 298 -26.47 9.03 -13.79
CA GLN A 298 -26.51 10.39 -14.28
C GLN A 298 -25.10 10.68 -14.78
N THR A 299 -24.90 10.48 -16.07
CA THR A 299 -23.79 11.05 -16.81
C THR A 299 -23.92 12.54 -16.59
N ALA A 300 -23.16 13.07 -15.63
CA ALA A 300 -22.95 14.50 -15.55
C ALA A 300 -22.46 14.90 -16.92
N ALA A 301 -23.29 15.65 -17.65
CA ALA A 301 -22.91 16.19 -18.94
C ALA A 301 -21.61 16.94 -18.70
N ALA A 302 -20.51 16.43 -19.24
CA ALA A 302 -19.24 17.13 -19.19
C ALA A 302 -19.53 18.51 -19.75
N ALA A 303 -19.38 19.54 -18.91
CA ALA A 303 -19.41 20.91 -19.39
C ALA A 303 -18.42 20.94 -20.56
N VAL A 304 -18.88 21.37 -21.73
CA VAL A 304 -18.02 21.59 -22.87
C VAL A 304 -17.11 22.74 -22.48
N LEU A 305 -16.00 22.42 -21.81
CA LEU A 305 -14.95 23.37 -21.51
C LEU A 305 -14.44 23.86 -22.86
N GLN A 306 -14.44 25.18 -23.02
CA GLN A 306 -13.89 25.81 -24.21
C GLN A 306 -12.45 25.33 -24.37
N PHE A 307 -12.17 24.89 -25.57
CA PHE A 307 -10.91 24.27 -25.92
C PHE A 307 -9.85 25.34 -26.14
N ALA A 308 -8.60 25.09 -25.72
CA ALA A 308 -7.49 26.00 -25.98
C ALA A 308 -7.33 26.20 -27.50
N GLN A 309 -7.49 27.43 -27.98
CA GLN A 309 -7.34 27.80 -29.40
C GLN A 309 -5.99 28.47 -29.68
N SER A 310 -5.12 28.60 -28.67
CA SER A 310 -3.86 29.31 -28.82
C SER A 310 -2.88 28.52 -29.70
N GLU A 311 -2.45 29.15 -30.79
CA GLU A 311 -1.34 28.69 -31.63
C GLU A 311 0.04 29.13 -31.09
N GLN A 312 0.08 29.98 -30.06
CA GLN A 312 1.33 30.43 -29.45
C GLN A 312 1.92 29.36 -28.51
N PRO A 313 3.27 29.29 -28.36
CA PRO A 313 3.91 28.36 -27.44
C PRO A 313 3.59 28.69 -25.97
N HIS A 314 3.21 27.67 -25.20
CA HIS A 314 2.90 27.78 -23.77
C HIS A 314 3.57 26.67 -22.95
N THR A 315 3.44 26.75 -21.63
CA THR A 315 3.78 25.66 -20.72
C THR A 315 2.65 24.63 -20.70
N LEU A 316 2.97 23.35 -20.87
CA LEU A 316 2.05 22.25 -20.56
C LEU A 316 2.31 21.76 -19.14
N LEU A 317 1.24 21.60 -18.36
CA LEU A 317 1.24 20.96 -17.06
C LEU A 317 0.34 19.73 -17.11
N LEU A 318 0.86 18.58 -16.69
CA LEU A 318 0.08 17.41 -16.28
C LEU A 318 0.42 17.09 -14.83
N GLU A 319 -0.57 17.11 -13.94
CA GLU A 319 -0.47 16.56 -12.58
C GLU A 319 -1.42 15.37 -12.46
N ILE A 320 -0.87 14.22 -12.06
CA ILE A 320 -1.64 13.02 -11.72
C ILE A 320 -1.66 12.93 -10.20
N GLY A 321 -2.80 13.22 -9.60
CA GLY A 321 -3.00 13.19 -8.16
C GLY A 321 -3.61 11.88 -7.70
N SER A 322 -2.97 11.23 -6.73
CA SER A 322 -3.38 9.93 -6.19
C SER A 322 -3.45 9.94 -4.66
N GLU A 323 -4.01 8.88 -4.10
CA GLU A 323 -3.66 8.45 -2.75
C GLU A 323 -2.17 8.05 -2.69
N GLU A 324 -1.60 7.91 -1.48
CA GLU A 324 -0.15 7.74 -1.27
C GLU A 324 0.44 6.55 -2.04
N LEU A 325 1.27 6.84 -3.04
CA LEU A 325 2.04 5.89 -3.80
C LEU A 325 3.12 5.23 -2.92
N PRO A 326 3.36 3.93 -3.12
CA PRO A 326 4.59 3.29 -2.68
C PRO A 326 5.84 4.02 -3.16
N VAL A 327 6.90 3.96 -2.35
CA VAL A 327 8.21 4.53 -2.69
C VAL A 327 8.73 3.98 -4.03
N ASP A 328 8.72 2.65 -4.18
CA ASP A 328 9.22 1.99 -5.39
C ASP A 328 8.36 2.30 -6.64
N ASP A 329 7.04 2.40 -6.47
CA ASP A 329 6.12 2.74 -7.57
C ASP A 329 6.28 4.22 -7.99
N LEU A 330 6.54 5.12 -7.03
CA LEU A 330 6.83 6.52 -7.32
C LEU A 330 8.12 6.64 -8.15
N ASP A 331 9.21 6.02 -7.70
CA ASP A 331 10.47 6.05 -8.45
C ASP A 331 10.35 5.36 -9.82
N GLY A 332 9.60 4.26 -9.89
CA GLY A 332 9.28 3.56 -11.12
C GLY A 332 8.49 4.43 -12.11
N ALA A 333 7.48 5.16 -11.63
CA ALA A 333 6.69 6.06 -12.45
C ALA A 333 7.52 7.25 -12.95
N LEU A 334 8.36 7.84 -12.10
CA LEU A 334 9.24 8.93 -12.51
C LEU A 334 10.20 8.50 -13.61
N ARG A 335 10.86 7.33 -13.47
CA ARG A 335 11.74 6.79 -14.54
C ARG A 335 10.98 6.58 -15.85
N GLN A 336 9.76 6.05 -15.78
CA GLN A 336 8.93 5.84 -16.97
C GLN A 336 8.55 7.16 -17.63
N LEU A 337 8.11 8.16 -16.87
CA LEU A 337 7.73 9.47 -17.41
C LEU A 337 8.90 10.18 -18.11
N HIS A 338 10.13 10.03 -17.62
CA HIS A 338 11.32 10.60 -18.26
C HIS A 338 11.58 10.04 -19.66
N VAL A 339 11.07 8.85 -19.97
CA VAL A 339 11.16 8.21 -21.30
C VAL A 339 9.91 8.52 -22.12
N LEU A 340 8.74 8.27 -21.54
CA LEU A 340 7.46 8.30 -22.26
C LEU A 340 7.01 9.71 -22.66
N VAL A 341 7.33 10.74 -21.87
CA VAL A 341 6.91 12.11 -22.18
C VAL A 341 7.63 12.65 -23.43
N PRO A 342 8.97 12.61 -23.54
CA PRO A 342 9.66 12.96 -24.78
C PRO A 342 9.16 12.16 -25.99
N GLU A 343 9.06 10.83 -25.86
CA GLU A 343 8.59 9.96 -26.95
C GLU A 343 7.17 10.33 -27.42
N MET A 344 6.25 10.58 -26.48
CA MET A 344 4.89 11.04 -26.79
C MET A 344 4.93 12.36 -27.58
N LEU A 345 5.67 13.35 -27.12
CA LEU A 345 5.73 14.67 -27.77
C LEU A 345 6.39 14.60 -29.16
N ASP A 346 7.45 13.81 -29.31
CA ASP A 346 8.14 13.59 -30.58
C ASP A 346 7.23 12.87 -31.59
N ASN A 347 6.51 11.84 -31.16
CA ASN A 347 5.52 11.13 -31.98
C ASN A 347 4.36 12.03 -32.40
N LEU A 348 3.94 12.94 -31.51
CA LEU A 348 2.97 13.98 -31.82
C LEU A 348 3.54 15.11 -32.68
N ARG A 349 4.84 15.10 -33.02
CA ARG A 349 5.50 16.15 -33.80
C ARG A 349 5.31 17.55 -33.19
N LEU A 350 5.33 17.64 -31.86
CA LEU A 350 5.21 18.89 -31.12
C LEU A 350 6.60 19.35 -30.68
N PRO A 351 7.16 20.45 -31.21
CA PRO A 351 8.41 20.99 -30.67
C PRO A 351 8.21 21.51 -29.24
N TYR A 352 9.19 21.26 -28.37
CA TYR A 352 9.17 21.68 -26.98
C TYR A 352 10.56 22.16 -26.51
N GLY A 353 10.56 22.91 -25.40
CA GLY A 353 11.78 23.32 -24.70
C GLY A 353 12.24 22.28 -23.68
N ARG A 354 12.38 22.69 -22.42
CA ARG A 354 12.78 21.78 -21.33
C ARG A 354 11.58 21.02 -20.77
N ILE A 355 11.83 19.80 -20.29
CA ILE A 355 10.87 18.99 -19.54
C ILE A 355 11.35 18.89 -18.09
N GLU A 356 10.45 19.12 -17.14
CA GLU A 356 10.67 18.88 -15.72
C GLU A 356 9.65 17.85 -15.23
N ILE A 357 10.14 16.81 -14.55
CA ILE A 357 9.30 15.75 -14.00
C ILE A 357 9.58 15.68 -12.50
N TYR A 358 8.52 15.80 -11.71
CA TYR A 358 8.56 15.78 -10.26
C TYR A 358 7.61 14.72 -9.71
N GLY A 359 7.95 14.21 -8.53
CA GLY A 359 7.15 13.20 -7.85
C GLY A 359 7.14 13.44 -6.36
N THR A 360 5.99 13.23 -5.74
CA THR A 360 5.82 13.16 -4.29
C THR A 360 4.89 11.98 -3.97
N PRO A 361 4.71 11.57 -2.70
CA PRO A 361 3.84 10.43 -2.38
C PRO A 361 2.44 10.52 -3.00
N ARG A 362 1.89 11.73 -3.23
CA ARG A 362 0.51 11.90 -3.70
C ARG A 362 0.39 12.48 -5.11
N ARG A 363 1.50 12.75 -5.79
CA ARG A 363 1.46 13.40 -7.12
C ARG A 363 2.64 13.05 -8.00
N LEU A 364 2.34 12.87 -9.29
CA LEU A 364 3.31 12.88 -10.39
C LEU A 364 3.05 14.14 -11.22
N ALA A 365 4.05 14.96 -11.46
CA ALA A 365 3.91 16.21 -12.19
C ALA A 365 4.88 16.27 -13.37
N VAL A 366 4.36 16.60 -14.55
CA VAL A 366 5.10 16.82 -15.80
C VAL A 366 4.89 18.27 -16.22
N ILE A 367 5.98 18.99 -16.41
CA ILE A 367 5.98 20.38 -16.85
C ILE A 367 6.82 20.47 -18.13
N VAL A 368 6.19 20.82 -19.24
CA VAL A 368 6.87 20.99 -20.53
C VAL A 368 6.85 22.46 -20.89
N HIS A 369 8.03 23.08 -20.94
CA HIS A 369 8.16 24.50 -21.22
C HIS A 369 8.25 24.76 -22.71
N LYS A 370 7.69 25.87 -23.19
CA LYS A 370 7.75 26.29 -24.60
C LYS A 370 7.26 25.19 -25.55
N LEU A 371 6.15 24.54 -25.21
CA LEU A 371 5.50 23.58 -26.09
C LEU A 371 4.74 24.36 -27.16
N GLU A 372 5.08 24.16 -28.43
CA GLU A 372 4.43 24.83 -29.57
C GLU A 372 2.92 24.59 -29.57
N GLY A 373 2.15 25.56 -30.09
CA GLY A 373 0.68 25.50 -30.11
C GLY A 373 0.09 24.64 -31.22
N ARG A 374 0.94 24.12 -32.10
CA ARG A 374 0.53 23.30 -33.25
C ARG A 374 1.61 22.26 -33.59
N GLN A 375 1.17 21.09 -34.05
CA GLN A 375 2.07 20.08 -34.62
C GLN A 375 2.76 20.62 -35.87
N THR A 376 3.97 20.13 -36.15
CA THR A 376 4.58 20.37 -37.46
C THR A 376 3.83 19.61 -38.55
N ASP A 377 3.67 20.25 -39.70
CA ASP A 377 3.10 19.63 -40.89
C ASP A 377 4.01 18.48 -41.35
N LEU A 378 3.42 17.37 -41.80
CA LEU A 378 4.15 16.21 -42.29
C LEU A 378 3.98 16.06 -43.80
N GLU A 379 5.11 16.09 -44.54
CA GLU A 379 5.15 15.72 -45.96
C GLU A 379 5.69 14.29 -46.10
N THR A 380 4.86 13.36 -46.59
CA THR A 380 5.30 11.98 -46.86
C THR A 380 5.25 11.68 -48.35
N VAL A 381 6.36 11.18 -48.90
CA VAL A 381 6.43 10.70 -50.29
C VAL A 381 6.01 9.24 -50.34
N VAL A 382 4.82 8.97 -50.86
CA VAL A 382 4.27 7.61 -50.99
C VAL A 382 4.57 7.07 -52.38
N LYS A 383 5.27 5.94 -52.45
CA LYS A 383 5.57 5.25 -53.71
C LYS A 383 4.31 4.58 -54.28
N GLY A 384 4.06 4.83 -55.55
CA GLY A 384 2.93 4.34 -56.33
C GLY A 384 3.36 3.39 -57.44
N PRO A 385 2.47 3.15 -58.42
CA PRO A 385 2.73 2.21 -59.50
C PRO A 385 3.90 2.67 -60.40
N PRO A 386 4.55 1.72 -61.12
CA PRO A 386 5.53 2.04 -62.16
C PRO A 386 5.02 3.10 -63.15
N ALA A 387 5.89 4.02 -63.57
CA ALA A 387 5.52 5.17 -64.40
C ALA A 387 4.89 4.78 -65.75
N ASP A 388 5.35 3.68 -66.33
CA ASP A 388 4.84 3.06 -67.56
C ASP A 388 3.45 2.42 -67.41
N ARG A 389 3.02 2.14 -66.18
CA ARG A 389 1.65 1.69 -65.86
C ARG A 389 0.75 2.83 -65.42
N ALA A 390 1.35 3.93 -64.95
CA ALA A 390 0.65 5.10 -64.45
C ALA A 390 0.28 6.09 -65.57
N PHE A 391 1.10 6.21 -66.62
CA PHE A 391 0.85 7.05 -67.79
C PHE A 391 0.92 6.23 -69.08
N ASP A 392 0.04 6.51 -70.05
CA ASP A 392 0.04 5.84 -71.36
C ASP A 392 1.14 6.39 -72.29
N ALA A 393 1.25 5.83 -73.50
CA ALA A 393 2.27 6.21 -74.49
C ALA A 393 2.14 7.68 -74.98
N GLU A 394 0.97 8.30 -74.78
CA GLU A 394 0.70 9.71 -75.09
C GLU A 394 0.85 10.63 -73.85
N GLY A 395 1.29 10.07 -72.71
CA GLY A 395 1.51 10.81 -71.46
C GLY A 395 0.24 11.09 -70.66
N ARG A 396 -0.90 10.47 -71.00
CA ARG A 396 -2.17 10.67 -70.27
C ARG A 396 -2.27 9.72 -69.08
N PRO A 397 -2.85 10.16 -67.95
CA PRO A 397 -2.95 9.33 -66.75
C PRO A 397 -3.90 8.14 -66.96
N THR A 398 -3.44 6.95 -66.60
CA THR A 398 -4.24 5.73 -66.65
C THR A 398 -5.19 5.62 -65.44
N LYS A 399 -6.05 4.60 -65.43
CA LYS A 399 -6.85 4.25 -64.25
C LYS A 399 -5.98 3.95 -63.02
N ALA A 400 -4.74 3.47 -63.21
CA ALA A 400 -3.83 3.18 -62.11
C ALA A 400 -3.31 4.48 -61.44
N ALA A 401 -2.91 5.49 -62.23
CA ALA A 401 -2.55 6.81 -61.69
C ALA A 401 -3.74 7.50 -61.03
N SER A 402 -4.92 7.47 -61.67
CA SER A 402 -6.13 8.09 -61.14
C SER A 402 -6.62 7.44 -59.85
N GLY A 403 -6.57 6.12 -59.75
CA GLY A 403 -6.89 5.37 -58.54
C GLY A 403 -5.90 5.62 -57.41
N PHE A 404 -4.60 5.68 -57.73
CA PHE A 404 -3.55 5.97 -56.76
C PHE A 404 -3.68 7.39 -56.20
N ALA A 405 -3.80 8.42 -57.05
CA ALA A 405 -4.00 9.81 -56.60
C ALA A 405 -5.24 9.97 -55.71
N ARG A 406 -6.38 9.38 -56.12
CA ARG A 406 -7.62 9.39 -55.33
C ARG A 406 -7.43 8.73 -53.97
N SER A 407 -6.71 7.61 -53.89
CA SER A 407 -6.41 6.92 -52.63
C SER A 407 -5.54 7.73 -51.66
N LYS A 408 -4.89 8.79 -52.16
CA LYS A 408 -4.02 9.69 -51.40
C LYS A 408 -4.59 11.11 -51.25
N GLY A 409 -5.83 11.33 -51.69
CA GLY A 409 -6.52 12.61 -51.54
C GLY A 409 -5.97 13.75 -52.39
N ILE A 410 -5.13 13.47 -53.39
CA ILE A 410 -4.48 14.49 -54.25
C ILE A 410 -4.98 14.40 -55.70
N SER A 411 -4.75 15.45 -56.48
CA SER A 411 -5.02 15.43 -57.92
C SER A 411 -3.99 14.57 -58.65
N VAL A 412 -4.37 14.02 -59.81
CA VAL A 412 -3.46 13.21 -60.64
C VAL A 412 -2.29 14.04 -61.18
N ASP A 413 -2.51 15.34 -61.38
CA ASP A 413 -1.49 16.29 -61.84
C ASP A 413 -0.43 16.62 -60.77
N ALA A 414 -0.72 16.31 -59.49
CA ALA A 414 0.21 16.48 -58.38
C ALA A 414 1.16 15.29 -58.17
N LEU A 415 1.03 14.23 -58.98
CA LEU A 415 1.89 13.07 -58.95
C LEU A 415 3.27 13.37 -59.55
N GLN A 416 4.32 12.89 -58.91
CA GLN A 416 5.71 13.07 -59.36
C GLN A 416 6.28 11.75 -59.87
N ILE A 417 7.18 11.78 -60.86
CA ILE A 417 7.92 10.58 -61.29
C ILE A 417 9.28 10.59 -60.59
N VAL A 418 9.57 9.52 -59.86
CA VAL A 418 10.84 9.33 -59.15
C VAL A 418 11.58 8.14 -59.76
N GLU A 419 12.88 8.32 -60.03
CA GLU A 419 13.77 7.27 -60.54
C GLU A 419 14.51 6.61 -59.38
N GLU A 420 14.45 5.28 -59.31
CA GLU A 420 15.12 4.49 -58.27
C GLU A 420 15.82 3.29 -58.93
N GLY A 421 17.13 3.44 -59.18
CA GLY A 421 17.88 2.53 -60.07
C GLY A 421 17.36 2.61 -61.51
N ASP A 422 17.22 1.46 -62.18
CA ASP A 422 16.70 1.39 -63.56
C ASP A 422 15.16 1.44 -63.66
N LYS A 423 14.45 1.74 -62.56
CA LYS A 423 12.98 1.71 -62.50
C LYS A 423 12.39 3.07 -62.14
N ARG A 424 11.37 3.49 -62.89
CA ARG A 424 10.63 4.74 -62.68
C ARG A 424 9.28 4.45 -62.03
N TYR A 425 8.95 5.16 -60.96
CA TYR A 425 7.68 5.02 -60.26
C TYR A 425 7.01 6.38 -60.13
N VAL A 426 5.70 6.36 -60.02
CA VAL A 426 4.95 7.54 -59.62
C VAL A 426 4.95 7.63 -58.10
N SER A 427 5.16 8.82 -57.55
CA SER A 427 5.03 9.12 -56.13
C SER A 427 3.97 10.19 -55.89
N ALA A 428 3.36 10.13 -54.71
CA ALA A 428 2.44 11.14 -54.21
C ALA A 428 3.09 11.82 -53.01
N VAL A 429 3.20 13.15 -53.02
CA VAL A 429 3.52 13.92 -51.81
C VAL A 429 2.21 14.15 -51.06
N VAL A 430 2.03 13.45 -49.94
CA VAL A 430 0.87 13.62 -49.06
C VAL A 430 1.24 14.60 -47.97
N ARG A 431 0.49 15.70 -47.87
CA ARG A 431 0.61 16.70 -46.82
C ARG A 431 -0.43 16.44 -45.74
N GLU A 432 0.02 16.25 -44.52
CA GLU A 432 -0.82 16.19 -43.34
C GLU A 432 -0.63 17.50 -42.57
N GLU A 433 -1.66 18.35 -42.54
CA GLU A 433 -1.64 19.58 -41.78
C GLU A 433 -1.63 19.28 -40.28
N GLY A 434 -0.73 19.94 -39.54
CA GLY A 434 -0.64 19.79 -38.10
C GLY A 434 -1.91 20.23 -37.38
N GLN A 435 -2.23 19.57 -36.27
CA GLN A 435 -3.36 19.94 -35.42
C GLN A 435 -2.91 20.84 -34.26
N LEU A 436 -3.86 21.51 -33.61
CA LEU A 436 -3.60 22.26 -32.38
C LEU A 436 -3.10 21.32 -31.28
N SER A 437 -2.12 21.76 -30.49
CA SER A 437 -1.48 20.93 -29.46
C SER A 437 -2.48 20.42 -28.43
N ALA A 438 -3.41 21.26 -27.99
CA ALA A 438 -4.45 20.84 -27.05
C ALA A 438 -5.36 19.72 -27.60
N ALA A 439 -5.51 19.59 -28.92
CA ALA A 439 -6.28 18.51 -29.55
C ALA A 439 -5.61 17.17 -29.41
N VAL A 440 -4.34 17.13 -29.81
CA VAL A 440 -3.60 15.89 -29.81
C VAL A 440 -3.21 15.46 -28.40
N LEU A 441 -2.97 16.42 -27.50
CA LEU A 441 -2.72 16.15 -26.08
C LEU A 441 -3.96 15.63 -25.35
N ARG A 442 -5.17 16.07 -25.75
CA ARG A 442 -6.42 15.56 -25.16
C ARG A 442 -6.54 14.04 -25.30
N GLU A 443 -6.05 13.49 -26.40
CA GLU A 443 -6.03 12.05 -26.67
C GLU A 443 -4.80 11.38 -26.04
N ALA A 444 -3.62 11.99 -26.19
CA ALA A 444 -2.36 11.39 -25.77
C ALA A 444 -2.13 11.36 -24.24
N LEU A 445 -2.62 12.35 -23.48
CA LEU A 445 -2.41 12.40 -22.02
C LEU A 445 -3.09 11.23 -21.28
N PRO A 446 -4.36 10.85 -21.56
CA PRO A 446 -4.95 9.63 -20.98
C PRO A 446 -4.16 8.36 -21.34
N GLU A 447 -3.66 8.25 -22.58
CA GLU A 447 -2.84 7.12 -23.02
C GLU A 447 -1.50 7.05 -22.26
N LEU A 448 -0.85 8.20 -22.08
CA LEU A 448 0.35 8.31 -21.24
C LEU A 448 0.09 7.80 -19.83
N ILE A 449 -1.00 8.24 -19.18
CA ILE A 449 -1.35 7.78 -17.82
C ILE A 449 -1.58 6.26 -17.81
N GLY A 450 -2.30 5.70 -18.78
CA GLY A 450 -2.55 4.26 -18.89
C GLY A 450 -1.33 3.41 -19.31
N SER A 451 -0.30 4.05 -19.85
CA SER A 451 0.94 3.37 -20.22
C SER A 451 1.84 3.07 -19.03
N LEU A 452 1.70 3.80 -17.91
CA LEU A 452 2.46 3.57 -16.68
C LEU A 452 2.24 2.16 -16.13
N LYS A 453 3.33 1.46 -15.83
CA LYS A 453 3.32 0.08 -15.31
C LYS A 453 3.86 0.05 -13.89
N PHE A 454 3.22 -0.77 -13.06
CA PHE A 454 3.54 -0.95 -11.64
C PHE A 454 3.65 -2.44 -11.31
N ALA A 455 4.42 -2.77 -10.27
CA ALA A 455 4.62 -4.17 -9.87
C ALA A 455 3.33 -4.80 -9.36
N LYS A 456 2.54 -4.03 -8.60
CA LYS A 456 1.18 -4.36 -8.21
C LYS A 456 0.25 -3.22 -8.59
N SER A 457 -1.00 -3.54 -8.87
CA SER A 457 -2.02 -2.54 -9.17
C SER A 457 -3.35 -2.98 -8.58
N MET A 458 -4.21 -2.00 -8.36
CA MET A 458 -5.53 -2.19 -7.79
C MET A 458 -6.59 -1.46 -8.61
N ARG A 459 -7.81 -1.96 -8.53
CA ARG A 459 -9.04 -1.29 -8.95
C ARG A 459 -9.70 -0.73 -7.70
N TRP A 460 -10.48 0.33 -7.84
CA TRP A 460 -11.16 0.97 -6.71
C TRP A 460 -12.57 1.44 -7.05
N ASN A 461 -12.88 1.69 -8.33
CA ASN A 461 -14.18 2.19 -8.75
C ASN A 461 -14.74 1.42 -9.96
N HIS A 462 -15.94 1.81 -10.38
CA HIS A 462 -16.69 1.21 -11.49
C HIS A 462 -15.98 1.25 -12.85
N THR A 463 -14.96 2.09 -13.04
CA THR A 463 -14.23 2.13 -14.32
C THR A 463 -13.35 0.90 -14.53
N ASN A 464 -13.08 0.13 -13.46
CA ASN A 464 -12.24 -1.06 -13.47
C ASN A 464 -10.80 -0.82 -14.00
N VAL A 465 -10.38 0.44 -14.12
CA VAL A 465 -8.99 0.80 -14.43
C VAL A 465 -8.09 0.36 -13.27
N ALA A 466 -6.95 -0.23 -13.62
CA ALA A 466 -5.91 -0.60 -12.67
C ALA A 466 -4.83 0.48 -12.61
N PHE A 467 -4.41 0.85 -11.41
CA PHE A 467 -3.30 1.77 -11.15
C PHE A 467 -2.62 1.38 -9.83
N SER A 468 -1.44 1.94 -9.53
CA SER A 468 -0.76 1.68 -8.25
C SER A 468 -1.67 2.00 -7.06
N ARG A 469 -2.30 3.18 -7.05
CA ARG A 469 -3.25 3.65 -6.02
C ARG A 469 -4.37 4.50 -6.65
N PRO A 470 -5.52 4.68 -5.96
CA PRO A 470 -6.64 5.43 -6.50
C PRO A 470 -6.26 6.84 -6.94
N LEU A 471 -6.66 7.20 -8.17
CA LEU A 471 -6.53 8.56 -8.68
C LEU A 471 -7.67 9.42 -8.14
N ARG A 472 -7.34 10.63 -7.64
CA ARG A 472 -8.28 11.52 -6.95
C ARG A 472 -8.41 12.90 -7.60
N TRP A 473 -7.40 13.36 -8.35
CA TRP A 473 -7.51 14.56 -9.19
C TRP A 473 -6.53 14.49 -10.36
N ILE A 474 -6.85 15.22 -11.44
CA ILE A 474 -5.95 15.42 -12.58
C ILE A 474 -5.94 16.92 -12.88
N VAL A 475 -4.76 17.52 -12.95
CA VAL A 475 -4.58 18.86 -13.52
C VAL A 475 -3.98 18.70 -14.91
N ALA A 476 -4.61 19.31 -15.91
CA ALA A 476 -4.07 19.31 -17.28
C ALA A 476 -4.28 20.69 -17.91
N LEU A 477 -3.20 21.46 -18.05
CA LEU A 477 -3.22 22.84 -18.54
C LEU A 477 -2.25 23.05 -19.70
N TYR A 478 -2.63 23.88 -20.67
CA TYR A 478 -1.76 24.45 -21.69
C TYR A 478 -1.82 25.99 -21.57
N GLY A 479 -0.80 26.58 -20.95
CA GLY A 479 -0.87 27.95 -20.45
C GLY A 479 -2.03 28.08 -19.45
N PRO A 480 -2.98 29.01 -19.66
CA PRO A 480 -4.14 29.16 -18.80
C PRO A 480 -5.30 28.20 -19.12
N ASP A 481 -5.25 27.49 -20.25
CA ASP A 481 -6.38 26.73 -20.77
C ASP A 481 -6.35 25.27 -20.27
N VAL A 482 -7.51 24.76 -19.84
CA VAL A 482 -7.66 23.34 -19.47
C VAL A 482 -7.66 22.47 -20.71
N ILE A 483 -6.94 21.34 -20.66
CA ILE A 483 -7.02 20.25 -21.64
C ILE A 483 -8.05 19.22 -21.13
N PRO A 484 -9.29 19.19 -21.66
CA PRO A 484 -10.37 18.43 -21.04
C PRO A 484 -10.37 16.96 -21.46
N PHE A 485 -10.05 16.06 -20.52
CA PHE A 485 -10.16 14.62 -20.70
C PHE A 485 -10.62 13.95 -19.41
N SER A 486 -10.80 12.64 -19.46
CA SER A 486 -11.16 11.84 -18.28
C SER A 486 -10.39 10.54 -18.29
N TYR A 487 -9.93 10.12 -17.13
CA TYR A 487 -9.20 8.87 -16.95
C TYR A 487 -9.55 8.27 -15.60
N ALA A 488 -9.83 6.96 -15.55
CA ALA A 488 -10.20 6.23 -14.32
C ALA A 488 -11.34 6.88 -13.50
N GLY A 489 -12.27 7.57 -14.16
CA GLY A 489 -13.40 8.26 -13.50
C GLY A 489 -13.07 9.64 -12.92
N VAL A 490 -11.87 10.17 -13.20
CA VAL A 490 -11.43 11.51 -12.81
C VAL A 490 -11.37 12.41 -14.04
N HIS A 491 -11.97 13.60 -13.94
CA HIS A 491 -11.91 14.63 -14.98
C HIS A 491 -10.70 15.53 -14.76
N SER A 492 -10.01 15.91 -15.84
CA SER A 492 -8.96 16.92 -15.76
C SER A 492 -9.55 18.30 -15.50
N GLY A 493 -8.80 19.13 -14.75
CA GLY A 493 -9.17 20.51 -14.46
C GLY A 493 -7.95 21.38 -14.16
N ASN A 494 -8.17 22.46 -13.41
CA ASN A 494 -7.14 23.42 -13.02
C ASN A 494 -6.92 23.49 -11.50
N VAL A 495 -7.36 22.48 -10.74
CA VAL A 495 -7.32 22.50 -9.27
C VAL A 495 -6.45 21.35 -8.77
N SER A 496 -5.34 21.71 -8.12
CA SER A 496 -4.48 20.79 -7.37
C SER A 496 -4.91 20.69 -5.90
N ARG A 497 -4.17 19.93 -5.09
CA ARG A 497 -4.42 19.75 -3.64
C ARG A 497 -3.18 20.00 -2.80
N GLY A 498 -3.39 20.64 -1.65
CA GLY A 498 -2.37 20.87 -0.64
C GLY A 498 -2.07 19.66 0.27
N LEU A 499 -1.27 19.91 1.30
CA LEU A 499 -0.83 18.92 2.29
C LEU A 499 -1.99 18.38 3.15
N ARG A 500 -1.95 17.07 3.47
CA ARG A 500 -2.96 16.43 4.34
C ARG A 500 -3.13 17.04 5.72
N PRO A 501 -2.05 17.38 6.48
CA PRO A 501 -2.20 18.03 7.78
C PRO A 501 -3.06 19.30 7.74
N HIS A 502 -3.18 19.96 6.59
CA HIS A 502 -3.97 21.18 6.40
C HIS A 502 -5.37 20.91 5.84
N GLY A 503 -5.83 19.66 5.84
CA GLY A 503 -7.11 19.25 5.24
C GLY A 503 -7.07 19.14 3.71
N SER A 504 -5.87 19.03 3.11
CA SER A 504 -5.68 19.01 1.64
C SER A 504 -6.43 20.15 0.92
N PRO A 505 -6.14 21.42 1.22
CA PRO A 505 -6.87 22.55 0.64
C PRO A 505 -6.79 22.52 -0.89
N LEU A 506 -7.88 22.93 -1.54
CA LEU A 506 -7.91 23.08 -3.00
C LEU A 506 -6.98 24.21 -3.42
N VAL A 507 -6.19 23.97 -4.47
CA VAL A 507 -5.21 24.91 -5.01
C VAL A 507 -5.57 25.20 -6.47
N PRO A 508 -6.35 26.26 -6.75
CA PRO A 508 -6.60 26.71 -8.12
C PRO A 508 -5.31 27.16 -8.79
N ILE A 509 -5.18 26.83 -10.06
CA ILE A 509 -4.03 27.15 -10.91
C ILE A 509 -4.55 27.91 -12.11
N ASP A 510 -4.17 29.18 -12.21
CA ASP A 510 -4.64 30.06 -13.28
C ASP A 510 -3.81 29.87 -14.55
N ASP A 511 -2.51 29.58 -14.43
CA ASP A 511 -1.61 29.28 -15.55
C ASP A 511 -0.67 28.12 -15.20
N ALA A 512 -0.42 27.23 -16.16
CA ALA A 512 0.50 26.11 -16.05
C ALA A 512 1.91 26.52 -15.54
N ALA A 513 2.39 27.71 -15.91
CA ALA A 513 3.69 28.23 -15.50
C ALA A 513 3.79 28.55 -13.99
N ASP A 514 2.65 28.77 -13.32
CA ASP A 514 2.59 29.12 -11.90
C ASP A 514 2.68 27.91 -10.97
N TYR A 515 2.54 26.69 -11.50
CA TYR A 515 2.43 25.45 -10.70
C TYR A 515 3.54 25.30 -9.65
N ALA A 516 4.81 25.40 -10.04
CA ALA A 516 5.93 25.21 -9.12
C ALA A 516 6.00 26.31 -8.03
N ILE A 517 5.57 27.52 -8.36
CA ILE A 517 5.50 28.65 -7.41
C ILE A 517 4.37 28.41 -6.41
N LEU A 518 3.20 27.96 -6.90
CA LEU A 518 2.05 27.64 -6.06
C LEU A 518 2.35 26.47 -5.13
N MET A 519 2.92 25.36 -5.61
CA MET A 519 3.29 24.23 -4.75
C MET A 519 4.22 24.66 -3.62
N ARG A 520 5.22 25.52 -3.91
CA ARG A 520 6.08 26.11 -2.88
C ARG A 520 5.32 27.00 -1.89
N LYS A 521 4.37 27.82 -2.36
CA LYS A 521 3.51 28.65 -1.51
C LYS A 521 2.66 27.81 -0.54
N TYR A 522 2.28 26.61 -0.93
CA TYR A 522 1.59 25.62 -0.09
C TYR A 522 2.56 24.68 0.66
N ASP A 523 3.84 25.05 0.75
CA ASP A 523 4.91 24.33 1.44
C ASP A 523 5.17 22.89 0.93
N ILE A 524 4.83 22.61 -0.33
CA ILE A 524 5.13 21.34 -1.00
C ILE A 524 6.49 21.44 -1.69
N VAL A 525 7.41 20.54 -1.34
CA VAL A 525 8.71 20.42 -2.00
C VAL A 525 8.62 19.32 -3.06
N LEU A 526 8.44 19.74 -4.31
CA LEU A 526 8.29 18.86 -5.48
C LEU A 526 9.59 18.10 -5.84
N ASP A 527 10.71 18.78 -5.67
CA ASP A 527 12.03 18.30 -6.09
C ASP A 527 12.61 17.35 -5.02
N ALA A 528 12.78 16.08 -5.40
CA ALA A 528 13.26 15.05 -4.50
C ALA A 528 14.66 15.35 -3.96
N SER A 529 15.57 15.89 -4.78
CA SER A 529 16.93 16.24 -4.35
C SER A 529 16.92 17.34 -3.30
N LYS A 530 16.04 18.34 -3.44
CA LYS A 530 15.87 19.39 -2.40
C LYS A 530 15.30 18.83 -1.11
N ARG A 531 14.42 17.83 -1.18
CA ARG A 531 13.93 17.13 0.02
C ARG A 531 15.03 16.33 0.69
N GLN A 532 15.82 15.56 -0.06
CA GLN A 532 16.97 14.82 0.45
C GLN A 532 17.97 15.74 1.15
N GLU A 533 18.38 16.83 0.49
CA GLU A 533 19.30 17.83 1.06
C GLU A 533 18.76 18.41 2.36
N ARG A 534 17.47 18.76 2.40
CA ARG A 534 16.81 19.30 3.59
C ARG A 534 16.78 18.28 4.73
N ILE A 535 16.44 17.02 4.43
CA ILE A 535 16.43 15.94 5.43
C ILE A 535 17.85 15.74 5.96
N ALA A 536 18.83 15.51 5.09
CA ALA A 536 20.21 15.23 5.48
C ALA A 536 20.83 16.38 6.29
N SER A 537 20.64 17.64 5.85
CA SER A 537 21.21 18.82 6.51
C SER A 537 20.65 19.01 7.92
N ILE A 538 19.32 18.97 8.09
CA ILE A 538 18.69 19.18 9.39
C ILE A 538 18.96 17.97 10.31
N SER A 539 18.89 16.74 9.80
CA SER A 539 19.19 15.54 10.60
C SER A 539 20.64 15.55 11.12
N SER A 540 21.60 15.92 10.28
CA SER A 540 23.00 16.05 10.68
C SER A 540 23.20 17.12 11.75
N LYS A 541 22.52 18.27 11.62
CA LYS A 541 22.55 19.33 12.63
C LYS A 541 21.98 18.85 13.98
N LEU A 542 20.83 18.18 13.97
CA LEU A 542 20.19 17.66 15.17
C LEU A 542 21.04 16.59 15.89
N ALA A 543 21.75 15.75 15.14
CA ALA A 543 22.71 14.80 15.70
C ALA A 543 23.92 15.52 16.32
N ALA A 544 24.49 16.50 15.61
CA ALA A 544 25.65 17.28 16.06
C ALA A 544 25.37 18.06 17.35
N GLU A 545 24.14 18.53 17.59
CA GLU A 545 23.73 19.16 18.86
C GLU A 545 23.90 18.25 20.08
N LYS A 546 24.00 16.93 19.88
CA LYS A 546 24.30 15.93 20.92
C LYS A 546 25.68 15.33 20.81
N GLY A 547 26.54 15.88 19.95
CA GLY A 547 27.89 15.38 19.72
C GLY A 547 27.93 14.08 18.89
N GLY A 548 26.84 13.76 18.18
CA GLY A 548 26.75 12.56 17.36
C GLY A 548 26.62 12.84 15.87
N THR A 549 26.64 11.77 15.08
CA THR A 549 26.45 11.77 13.63
C THR A 549 25.38 10.74 13.24
N ILE A 550 24.80 10.91 12.06
CA ILE A 550 23.94 9.90 11.43
C ILE A 550 24.77 9.11 10.41
N PRO A 551 24.48 7.81 10.19
CA PRO A 551 25.17 7.02 9.17
C PRO A 551 24.81 7.52 7.77
N ASP A 552 25.75 7.34 6.83
CA ASP A 552 25.50 7.56 5.40
C ASP A 552 24.67 6.38 4.85
N ASP A 553 23.35 6.58 4.78
CA ASP A 553 22.38 5.57 4.35
C ASP A 553 21.48 6.13 3.23
N PRO A 554 21.97 6.13 1.98
CA PRO A 554 21.23 6.69 0.86
C PRO A 554 19.90 5.97 0.62
N ALA A 555 19.84 4.65 0.87
CA ALA A 555 18.60 3.89 0.70
C ALA A 555 17.51 4.34 1.67
N LEU A 556 17.83 4.53 2.95
CA LEU A 556 16.87 5.06 3.92
C LEU A 556 16.51 6.52 3.62
N LEU A 557 17.48 7.34 3.20
CA LEU A 557 17.23 8.74 2.83
C LEU A 557 16.27 8.85 1.64
N ASP A 558 16.42 8.01 0.63
CA ASP A 558 15.55 7.93 -0.54
C ASP A 558 14.14 7.49 -0.15
N GLU A 559 14.03 6.44 0.67
CA GLU A 559 12.74 5.97 1.20
C GLU A 559 12.01 7.08 1.96
N VAL A 560 12.65 7.71 2.95
CA VAL A 560 12.05 8.78 3.75
C VAL A 560 11.69 10.00 2.93
N THR A 561 12.51 10.34 1.93
CA THR A 561 12.24 11.45 0.99
C THR A 561 10.92 11.24 0.25
N ASN A 562 10.68 10.01 -0.18
CA ASN A 562 9.50 9.62 -0.95
C ASN A 562 8.28 9.28 -0.08
N LEU A 563 8.39 9.39 1.24
CA LEU A 563 7.26 9.33 2.19
C LEU A 563 6.67 10.72 2.53
N VAL A 564 7.33 11.81 2.12
CA VAL A 564 6.96 13.17 2.57
C VAL A 564 6.90 14.20 1.43
N GLU A 565 6.00 15.17 1.56
CA GLU A 565 5.90 16.35 0.68
C GLU A 565 6.59 17.56 1.31
N ARG A 566 6.56 17.66 2.64
CA ARG A 566 7.19 18.72 3.45
C ARG A 566 8.04 18.12 4.58
N PRO A 567 9.33 17.81 4.34
CA PRO A 567 10.16 17.17 5.35
C PRO A 567 10.52 18.12 6.50
N THR A 568 10.25 17.68 7.73
CA THR A 568 10.71 18.33 8.96
C THR A 568 11.35 17.28 9.89
N PRO A 569 12.69 17.14 9.87
CA PRO A 569 13.39 16.25 10.79
C PRO A 569 13.27 16.68 12.26
N LEU A 570 13.19 15.70 13.17
CA LEU A 570 13.05 15.86 14.61
C LEU A 570 13.87 14.79 15.35
N ARG A 571 14.44 15.17 16.50
CA ARG A 571 15.26 14.27 17.32
C ARG A 571 14.44 13.69 18.47
N GLY A 572 14.31 12.37 18.50
CA GLY A 572 13.79 11.63 19.65
C GLY A 572 14.92 11.05 20.50
N ARG A 573 14.55 10.53 21.67
CA ARG A 573 15.43 9.76 22.58
C ARG A 573 14.76 8.48 23.07
N PHE A 574 15.57 7.57 23.58
CA PHE A 574 15.10 6.38 24.29
C PHE A 574 15.95 6.14 25.54
N GLU A 575 15.51 5.23 26.41
CA GLU A 575 16.19 4.94 27.67
C GLU A 575 17.52 4.23 27.43
N ALA A 576 18.59 4.74 28.06
CA ALA A 576 19.94 4.19 27.92
C ALA A 576 20.07 2.70 28.31
N ARG A 577 19.14 2.17 29.11
CA ARG A 577 19.11 0.73 29.45
C ARG A 577 19.04 -0.16 28.21
N PHE A 578 18.40 0.30 27.14
CA PHE A 578 18.27 -0.48 25.90
C PHE A 578 19.60 -0.65 25.18
N LEU A 579 20.60 0.20 25.44
CA LEU A 579 21.95 0.06 24.89
C LEU A 579 22.68 -1.20 25.41
N ALA A 580 22.11 -1.91 26.39
CA ALA A 580 22.58 -3.25 26.77
C ALA A 580 22.24 -4.33 25.73
N LEU A 581 21.27 -4.07 24.84
CA LEU A 581 20.96 -4.95 23.71
C LEU A 581 22.01 -4.79 22.61
N PRO A 582 22.24 -5.82 21.77
CA PRO A 582 23.08 -5.67 20.59
C PRO A 582 22.60 -4.51 19.71
N SER A 583 23.52 -3.63 19.32
CA SER A 583 23.22 -2.41 18.57
C SER A 583 22.46 -2.68 17.27
N GLU A 584 22.74 -3.82 16.64
CA GLU A 584 22.16 -4.28 15.38
C GLU A 584 20.66 -4.53 15.52
N VAL A 585 20.21 -4.99 16.69
CA VAL A 585 18.78 -5.18 17.00
C VAL A 585 18.07 -3.83 17.07
N LEU A 586 18.67 -2.86 17.77
CA LEU A 586 18.11 -1.51 17.91
C LEU A 586 18.09 -0.78 16.56
N VAL A 587 19.18 -0.86 15.80
CA VAL A 587 19.30 -0.26 14.47
C VAL A 587 18.33 -0.90 13.49
N ALA A 588 18.15 -2.23 13.50
CA ALA A 588 17.17 -2.89 12.66
C ALA A 588 15.74 -2.40 12.96
N VAL A 589 15.39 -2.22 14.24
CA VAL A 589 14.09 -1.67 14.65
C VAL A 589 13.90 -0.23 14.16
N MET A 590 14.87 0.66 14.41
CA MET A 590 14.81 2.05 13.99
C MET A 590 14.75 2.19 12.46
N ARG A 591 15.66 1.52 11.75
CA ARG A 591 15.82 1.64 10.31
C ARG A 591 14.68 0.98 9.55
N LYS A 592 14.45 -0.33 9.76
CA LYS A 592 13.52 -1.12 8.93
C LYS A 592 12.06 -0.88 9.29
N HIS A 593 11.74 -0.80 10.58
CA HIS A 593 10.35 -0.74 11.02
C HIS A 593 9.84 0.68 11.21
N GLN A 594 10.73 1.65 11.47
CA GLN A 594 10.32 3.03 11.81
C GLN A 594 10.87 4.09 10.85
N ARG A 595 11.82 3.73 9.99
CA ARG A 595 12.48 4.64 9.03
C ARG A 595 13.16 5.81 9.75
N TYR A 596 13.78 5.53 10.88
CA TYR A 596 14.55 6.49 11.68
C TYR A 596 16.03 6.36 11.42
N PHE A 597 16.75 7.48 11.50
CA PHE A 597 18.21 7.51 11.44
C PHE A 597 18.77 7.35 12.87
N PRO A 598 19.51 6.27 13.17
CA PRO A 598 20.21 6.13 14.44
C PRO A 598 21.33 7.18 14.57
N VAL A 599 21.66 7.56 15.79
CA VAL A 599 22.74 8.52 16.08
C VAL A 599 23.91 7.79 16.73
N TYR A 600 25.14 8.04 16.26
CA TYR A 600 26.38 7.47 16.77
C TYR A 600 27.30 8.54 17.34
N ASP A 601 28.14 8.18 18.31
CA ASP A 601 29.20 9.05 18.80
C ASP A 601 30.45 9.04 17.89
N ALA A 602 31.50 9.74 18.31
CA ALA A 602 32.75 9.83 17.55
C ALA A 602 33.51 8.50 17.46
N GLU A 603 33.26 7.59 18.40
CA GLU A 603 33.83 6.25 18.48
C GLU A 603 33.01 5.19 17.72
N GLY A 604 31.89 5.61 17.09
CA GLY A 604 31.00 4.73 16.34
C GLY A 604 30.06 3.90 17.22
N GLN A 605 29.89 4.25 18.50
CA GLN A 605 28.94 3.59 19.39
C GLN A 605 27.56 4.22 19.28
N LEU A 606 26.53 3.39 19.39
CA LEU A 606 25.14 3.84 19.30
C LEU A 606 24.77 4.72 20.50
N MET A 607 24.22 5.90 20.23
CA MET A 607 23.72 6.82 21.24
C MET A 607 22.22 6.62 21.49
N PRO A 608 21.68 7.05 22.66
CA PRO A 608 20.25 6.93 22.98
C PRO A 608 19.37 7.97 22.25
N TYR A 609 19.67 8.25 20.97
CA TYR A 609 19.00 9.23 20.13
C TYR A 609 18.73 8.67 18.73
N PHE A 610 17.67 9.17 18.11
CA PHE A 610 17.33 8.89 16.73
C PHE A 610 16.73 10.14 16.07
N ILE A 611 16.78 10.19 14.74
CA ILE A 611 16.12 11.23 13.96
C ILE A 611 14.94 10.60 13.20
N ALA A 612 13.75 11.13 13.43
CA ALA A 612 12.58 10.88 12.61
C ALA A 612 12.34 12.09 11.69
N VAL A 613 11.55 11.93 10.63
CA VAL A 613 11.20 13.03 9.72
C VAL A 613 9.69 13.11 9.68
N ARG A 614 9.08 14.27 9.98
CA ARG A 614 7.64 14.56 9.88
C ARG A 614 7.25 15.03 8.46
N ASN A 615 6.03 14.74 8.00
CA ASN A 615 5.45 15.36 6.80
C ASN A 615 4.59 16.58 7.17
N GLY A 616 5.21 17.72 7.46
CA GLY A 616 4.51 18.86 8.05
C GLY A 616 5.43 20.00 8.48
N ASP A 617 4.89 20.93 9.25
CA ASP A 617 5.63 22.07 9.80
C ASP A 617 6.21 21.77 11.20
N GLU A 618 6.79 22.79 11.83
CA GLU A 618 7.43 22.69 13.15
C GLU A 618 6.44 22.86 14.33
N ARG A 619 5.14 23.02 14.06
CA ARG A 619 4.13 23.20 15.12
C ARG A 619 3.85 21.88 15.82
N HIS A 620 3.82 21.89 17.15
CA HIS A 620 3.56 20.69 17.99
C HIS A 620 4.57 19.56 17.80
N LEU A 621 5.83 19.88 17.44
CA LEU A 621 6.88 18.86 17.33
C LEU A 621 7.12 18.10 18.63
N ASP A 622 6.85 18.70 19.79
CA ASP A 622 6.91 18.04 21.09
C ASP A 622 5.97 16.84 21.19
N VAL A 623 4.75 16.95 20.66
CA VAL A 623 3.76 15.85 20.62
C VAL A 623 4.23 14.75 19.67
N VAL A 624 4.71 15.13 18.48
CA VAL A 624 5.23 14.17 17.50
C VAL A 624 6.45 13.44 18.05
N VAL A 625 7.39 14.15 18.69
CA VAL A 625 8.56 13.55 19.36
C VAL A 625 8.10 12.52 20.40
N ASP A 626 7.20 12.89 21.31
CA ASP A 626 6.71 12.00 22.38
C ASP A 626 6.10 10.70 21.83
N GLY A 627 5.27 10.81 20.79
CA GLY A 627 4.69 9.63 20.13
C GLY A 627 5.75 8.71 19.51
N ASN A 628 6.73 9.27 18.79
CA ASN A 628 7.81 8.48 18.17
C ASN A 628 8.72 7.84 19.25
N GLU A 629 8.96 8.53 20.37
CA GLU A 629 9.69 7.97 21.53
C GLU A 629 8.94 6.81 22.19
N HIS A 630 7.62 6.94 22.36
CA HIS A 630 6.76 5.89 22.90
C HIS A 630 6.81 4.61 22.03
N VAL A 631 6.74 4.77 20.71
CA VAL A 631 6.79 3.65 19.76
C VAL A 631 8.11 2.90 19.85
N ILE A 632 9.23 3.62 19.86
CA ILE A 632 10.57 3.02 19.96
C ILE A 632 10.74 2.30 21.29
N ARG A 633 10.31 2.90 22.40
CA ARG A 633 10.33 2.26 23.71
C ARG A 633 9.59 0.93 23.70
N ALA A 634 8.38 0.88 23.13
CA ALA A 634 7.60 -0.34 23.05
C ALA A 634 8.27 -1.42 22.18
N ARG A 635 8.85 -1.03 21.04
CA ARG A 635 9.57 -1.96 20.16
C ARG A 635 10.86 -2.49 20.81
N PHE A 636 11.61 -1.64 21.52
CA PHE A 636 12.80 -2.06 22.25
C PHE A 636 12.46 -2.92 23.46
N ALA A 637 11.33 -2.70 24.13
CA ALA A 637 10.85 -3.59 25.18
C ALA A 637 10.49 -4.99 24.62
N ASP A 638 9.88 -5.06 23.42
CA ASP A 638 9.62 -6.34 22.73
C ASP A 638 10.95 -7.04 22.36
N ALA A 639 11.91 -6.30 21.80
CA ALA A 639 13.24 -6.82 21.50
C ALA A 639 13.98 -7.31 22.76
N GLU A 640 13.88 -6.58 23.87
CA GLU A 640 14.45 -6.97 25.16
C GLU A 640 13.79 -8.23 25.71
N PHE A 641 12.47 -8.36 25.60
CA PHE A 641 11.73 -9.55 26.03
C PHE A 641 12.21 -10.80 25.29
N PHE A 642 12.25 -10.75 23.95
CA PHE A 642 12.75 -11.86 23.14
C PHE A 642 14.21 -12.17 23.42
N TYR A 643 15.06 -11.14 23.46
CA TYR A 643 16.48 -11.33 23.75
C TYR A 643 16.70 -11.99 25.11
N LYS A 644 15.98 -11.54 26.16
CA LYS A 644 16.05 -12.14 27.50
C LYS A 644 15.57 -13.59 27.50
N ASN A 645 14.52 -13.91 26.77
CA ASN A 645 14.02 -15.28 26.65
C ASN A 645 15.04 -16.18 25.92
N ASP A 646 15.60 -15.70 24.81
CA ASP A 646 16.50 -16.47 23.94
C ASP A 646 17.86 -16.74 24.61
N VAL A 647 18.31 -15.88 25.52
CA VAL A 647 19.59 -16.06 26.25
C VAL A 647 19.46 -16.85 27.55
N GLN A 648 18.26 -17.31 27.94
CA GLN A 648 18.07 -18.12 29.15
C GLN A 648 18.71 -19.50 29.04
N MET A 649 18.78 -20.06 27.83
CA MET A 649 19.37 -21.37 27.58
C MET A 649 20.40 -21.28 26.45
N PRO A 650 21.53 -22.01 26.53
CA PRO A 650 22.43 -22.19 25.40
C PRO A 650 21.69 -22.77 24.19
N LEU A 651 22.00 -22.29 22.97
CA LEU A 651 21.44 -22.83 21.72
C LEU A 651 21.50 -24.37 21.64
N ALA A 652 22.57 -24.98 22.15
CA ALA A 652 22.73 -26.44 22.16
C ALA A 652 21.60 -27.18 22.89
N ASP A 653 21.00 -26.55 23.90
CA ASP A 653 19.94 -27.16 24.73
C ASP A 653 18.57 -27.10 24.05
N TYR A 654 18.40 -26.29 22.99
CA TYR A 654 17.21 -26.30 22.14
C TYR A 654 17.24 -27.41 21.09
N VAL A 655 18.42 -27.91 20.69
CA VAL A 655 18.57 -28.94 19.66
C VAL A 655 17.70 -30.17 19.91
N PRO A 656 17.63 -30.75 21.13
CA PRO A 656 16.75 -31.90 21.40
C PRO A 656 15.26 -31.61 21.16
N GLN A 657 14.82 -30.36 21.39
CA GLN A 657 13.42 -29.97 21.24
C GLN A 657 12.96 -29.98 19.78
N LEU A 658 13.91 -29.90 18.83
CA LEU A 658 13.63 -30.00 17.39
C LEU A 658 13.03 -31.35 16.99
N ASP A 659 13.04 -32.36 17.87
CA ASP A 659 12.36 -33.63 17.63
C ASP A 659 10.84 -33.50 17.62
N THR A 660 10.31 -32.52 18.36
CA THR A 660 8.87 -32.23 18.42
C THR A 660 8.36 -31.55 17.16
N LEU A 661 9.26 -30.95 16.37
CA LEU A 661 8.93 -30.21 15.15
C LEU A 661 9.04 -31.13 13.95
N THR A 662 7.91 -31.43 13.31
CA THR A 662 7.91 -32.22 12.07
C THR A 662 8.54 -31.42 10.93
N PHE A 663 9.59 -31.95 10.30
CA PHE A 663 10.18 -31.34 9.10
C PHE A 663 9.40 -31.76 7.85
N GLN A 664 9.26 -33.07 7.64
CA GLN A 664 8.46 -33.68 6.59
C GLN A 664 8.11 -35.13 7.01
N ALA A 665 6.90 -35.59 6.70
CA ALA A 665 6.33 -36.82 7.23
C ALA A 665 7.19 -38.09 7.03
N GLU A 666 7.87 -38.22 5.89
CA GLU A 666 8.75 -39.36 5.56
C GLU A 666 10.21 -39.14 5.97
N LEU A 667 10.61 -37.89 6.20
CA LEU A 667 11.97 -37.49 6.57
C LEU A 667 12.12 -37.19 8.07
N GLY A 668 11.05 -37.32 8.85
CA GLY A 668 11.07 -37.16 10.30
C GLY A 668 11.11 -35.70 10.78
N SER A 669 11.78 -35.49 11.92
CA SER A 669 11.76 -34.23 12.65
C SER A 669 12.79 -33.21 12.15
N MET A 670 12.71 -31.98 12.67
CA MET A 670 13.76 -30.97 12.48
C MET A 670 15.08 -31.42 13.10
N LEU A 671 15.05 -32.21 14.19
CA LEU A 671 16.24 -32.85 14.75
C LEU A 671 16.86 -33.84 13.76
N ASP A 672 16.05 -34.67 13.09
CA ASP A 672 16.56 -35.56 12.05
C ASP A 672 17.20 -34.80 10.89
N LYS A 673 16.66 -33.63 10.55
CA LYS A 673 17.27 -32.72 9.56
C LYS A 673 18.62 -32.19 10.05
N THR A 674 18.71 -31.74 11.29
CA THR A 674 19.97 -31.27 11.89
C THR A 674 21.03 -32.37 11.86
N ARG A 675 20.69 -33.59 12.30
CA ARG A 675 21.59 -34.77 12.23
C ARG A 675 22.01 -35.14 10.81
N ARG A 676 21.16 -34.89 9.80
CA ARG A 676 21.55 -35.04 8.39
C ARG A 676 22.55 -33.97 7.98
N LEU A 677 22.33 -32.70 8.36
CA LEU A 677 23.26 -31.62 8.07
C LEU A 677 24.63 -31.89 8.70
N GLU A 678 24.69 -32.26 9.98
CA GLU A 678 25.94 -32.60 10.67
C GLU A 678 26.73 -33.71 9.97
N ARG A 679 26.05 -34.71 9.38
CA ARG A 679 26.70 -35.79 8.61
C ARG A 679 27.19 -35.34 7.24
N LEU A 680 26.50 -34.40 6.59
CA LEU A 680 26.84 -33.93 5.25
C LEU A 680 27.92 -32.83 5.29
N THR A 681 27.95 -32.00 6.33
CA THR A 681 28.87 -30.87 6.44
C THR A 681 30.35 -31.25 6.30
N PRO A 682 30.88 -32.32 6.95
CA PRO A 682 32.27 -32.73 6.76
C PRO A 682 32.60 -33.12 5.31
N ILE A 683 31.63 -33.72 4.59
CA ILE A 683 31.80 -34.13 3.20
C ILE A 683 31.92 -32.88 2.31
N VAL A 684 31.02 -31.91 2.50
CA VAL A 684 31.04 -30.64 1.76
C VAL A 684 32.27 -29.81 2.11
N ALA A 685 32.68 -29.79 3.39
CA ALA A 685 33.88 -29.11 3.84
C ALA A 685 35.14 -29.65 3.14
N GLY A 686 35.26 -30.98 3.02
CA GLY A 686 36.33 -31.62 2.26
C GLY A 686 36.30 -31.28 0.76
N MET A 687 35.12 -31.13 0.16
CA MET A 687 34.99 -30.69 -1.24
C MET A 687 35.44 -29.24 -1.45
N LEU A 688 35.25 -28.39 -0.44
CA LEU A 688 35.64 -26.97 -0.47
C LEU A 688 37.09 -26.73 -0.04
N GLY A 689 37.79 -27.76 0.45
CA GLY A 689 39.17 -27.67 0.91
C GLY A 689 39.32 -26.93 2.25
N LEU A 690 38.29 -26.93 3.10
CA LEU A 690 38.35 -26.38 4.45
C LEU A 690 39.34 -27.18 5.31
N ASP A 691 40.07 -26.49 6.18
CA ASP A 691 40.96 -27.15 7.14
C ASP A 691 40.19 -27.81 8.31
N GLU A 692 40.91 -28.46 9.22
CA GLU A 692 40.30 -29.19 10.34
C GLU A 692 39.56 -28.27 11.32
N ALA A 693 40.10 -27.07 11.57
CA ALA A 693 39.50 -26.10 12.48
C ALA A 693 38.24 -25.49 11.87
N GLU A 694 38.29 -25.11 10.59
CA GLU A 694 37.17 -24.62 9.81
C GLU A 694 36.06 -25.67 9.70
N THR A 695 36.44 -26.93 9.45
CA THR A 695 35.49 -28.06 9.40
C THR A 695 34.80 -28.26 10.74
N ALA A 696 35.53 -28.20 11.86
CA ALA A 696 34.95 -28.31 13.20
C ALA A 696 33.96 -27.18 13.49
N VAL A 697 34.28 -25.94 13.09
CA VAL A 697 33.37 -24.79 13.20
C VAL A 697 32.12 -25.00 12.33
N ALA A 698 32.27 -25.47 11.09
CA ALA A 698 31.16 -25.73 10.19
C ALA A 698 30.23 -26.83 10.72
N VAL A 699 30.78 -27.92 11.28
CA VAL A 699 29.99 -29.00 11.91
C VAL A 699 29.22 -28.49 13.11
N ARG A 700 29.87 -27.71 13.99
CA ARG A 700 29.19 -27.08 15.12
C ARG A 700 28.08 -26.14 14.65
N ALA A 701 28.32 -25.34 13.61
CA ALA A 701 27.31 -24.48 13.03
C ALA A 701 26.14 -25.31 12.47
N ALA A 702 26.40 -26.42 11.79
CA ALA A 702 25.36 -27.31 11.26
C ALA A 702 24.48 -27.92 12.37
N GLY A 703 25.07 -28.29 13.51
CA GLY A 703 24.34 -28.79 14.68
C GLY A 703 23.46 -27.75 15.36
N LEU A 704 23.86 -26.48 15.31
CA LEU A 704 23.14 -25.38 15.96
C LEU A 704 22.23 -24.57 15.02
N ALA A 705 22.37 -24.69 13.69
CA ALA A 705 21.71 -23.82 12.70
C ALA A 705 20.17 -23.97 12.60
N LYS A 706 19.59 -24.88 13.37
CA LYS A 706 18.13 -25.06 13.48
C LYS A 706 17.64 -25.00 14.91
N ALA A 707 18.55 -24.84 15.87
CA ALA A 707 18.25 -24.74 17.29
C ALA A 707 17.59 -23.40 17.62
#